data_AF-A0A244EIG8-F1
#
_entry.id   AF-A0A244EIG8-F1
#
_cell.length_a   1.000
_cell.length_b   1.000
_cell.length_c   1.000
_cell.angle_alpha   90.00
_cell.angle_beta   90.00
_cell.angle_gamma   90.00
#
_symmetry.space_group_name_H-M   'P 1'
#
loop_
_entity.id
_entity.type
_entity.pdbx_description
1 polymer ?
#
loop_
_entity_poly.entity_id
_entity_poly.type
_entity_poly.pdbx_seq_one_letter_code
_entity_poly.pdbx_strand_id
1 'polypeptide(L)'
;MPADSLPSVPAEPLPDAGYTVSVKTLCAFAARAGDLDLRFAPAPSAQEGVAGHRLVQGRRGAGYESEIALSARFGCLLVRGRADGFDPQRGRLEEIKTFRGELEAVRANHRALHWAQARCYAWMLCEARGLDGVEVALVYLELGSDEESVLTEHWRRDDLRAHFEALCGRFLGWAEREAVHCAARNAALPALAFPHADFRRGQRDLAEAVYRVAAAGRCLLAQAPTGIGKTLATLFPLFKAWDRQRVDKLFFLTAKTSGRAIALDGLRRLAGEGTPLRVLELTAREKACEHPDKSCHGESCPLAKGFYDRLPAARAEAAQAAWLDRAALRRIALAHEVCPYFLAQEMARWSDAIVGDYNYYFDGSAFLWALAREEGWRAAVLVDEAHNLLERARSMYSARLEETAIGAVRRKAPAPIRKALTRLRREWRRAQQTQTEDYRAHDTLPAALVRALQDTLAAMGDHFAAHPLEAQGPLQQCFFDLAHFARLADSFGTHSVFESLLAEDALAIRNLVPAPFLEPRFADSLSTTCFSGTLAPFGFYRDTLGLPDDTATLDVGSPFRGEQLTVRIATDVSTRFRDRARSLDRVIRIIAAQYAAQPGNYLAFFSSFEYLRSAFEAFALQQPEVPSWAQSRGMRESERESFIARFAPGGRGIGFAVLGGPFGEGIDLPGDRLVGAFVASLGLPQHDAGNECMRERMQALFGEGYAYTYVYPGLQKVVQAAGRVIRSEQDAGVLYLLDDRFARREIRALLPAWWQVQAMRGALPPIPCPSSA
;
A
#
# COMPACT_ATOMS: atom_id res chain seq x y z
N MET A 1 47.10 26.76 -19.93
CA MET A 1 46.89 27.51 -21.20
C MET A 1 47.39 26.63 -22.34
N PRO A 2 46.68 26.58 -23.47
CA PRO A 2 46.10 25.32 -23.98
C PRO A 2 46.47 25.01 -25.45
N ALA A 3 46.11 23.80 -25.91
CA ALA A 3 45.75 23.44 -27.30
C ALA A 3 45.23 21.99 -27.28
N ASP A 4 44.13 21.56 -27.90
CA ASP A 4 43.05 22.23 -28.61
C ASP A 4 41.82 21.31 -28.55
N SER A 5 40.70 21.87 -28.09
CA SER A 5 39.37 21.27 -28.17
C SER A 5 38.79 21.50 -29.56
N LEU A 6 38.58 20.43 -30.33
CA LEU A 6 37.78 20.50 -31.54
C LEU A 6 36.31 20.78 -31.18
N PRO A 7 35.62 21.68 -31.90
CA PRO A 7 34.24 22.04 -31.63
C PRO A 7 33.32 20.86 -31.96
N SER A 8 32.52 20.44 -30.97
CA SER A 8 31.36 19.59 -31.18
C SER A 8 30.38 20.32 -32.10
N VAL A 9 30.26 19.87 -33.34
CA VAL A 9 29.17 20.27 -34.23
C VAL A 9 27.87 19.79 -33.57
N PRO A 10 26.90 20.68 -33.26
CA PRO A 10 25.60 20.22 -32.80
C PRO A 10 24.96 19.46 -33.95
N ALA A 11 24.63 18.18 -33.71
CA ALA A 11 23.77 17.42 -34.60
C ALA A 11 22.47 18.21 -34.77
N GLU A 12 22.17 18.61 -36.01
CA GLU A 12 20.87 19.19 -36.34
C GLU A 12 19.75 18.28 -35.82
N PRO A 13 18.71 18.82 -35.17
CA PRO A 13 17.60 18.02 -34.69
C PRO A 13 16.87 17.40 -35.88
N LEU A 14 17.00 16.08 -36.03
CA LEU A 14 16.22 15.29 -36.96
C LEU A 14 14.72 15.45 -36.64
N PRO A 15 13.81 15.59 -37.64
CA PRO A 15 12.39 15.74 -37.39
C PRO A 15 11.80 14.57 -36.57
N ASP A 16 11.01 14.93 -35.55
CA ASP A 16 10.56 14.13 -34.39
C ASP A 16 9.99 12.74 -34.72
N ALA A 17 10.46 11.72 -34.01
CA ALA A 17 9.66 10.53 -33.76
C ALA A 17 8.61 10.88 -32.68
N GLY A 18 7.32 10.73 -32.98
CA GLY A 18 6.23 11.03 -32.05
C GLY A 18 6.21 10.12 -30.81
N TYR A 19 6.79 8.91 -30.90
CA TYR A 19 6.93 7.97 -29.79
C TYR A 19 8.26 7.23 -29.85
N THR A 20 8.91 7.05 -28.70
CA THR A 20 10.09 6.16 -28.58
C THR A 20 9.78 5.02 -27.62
N VAL A 21 9.97 3.78 -28.04
CA VAL A 21 9.71 2.58 -27.23
C VAL A 21 10.91 1.63 -27.26
N SER A 22 11.16 0.94 -26.14
CA SER A 22 12.16 -0.13 -26.12
C SER A 22 11.62 -1.41 -26.77
N VAL A 23 12.47 -2.23 -27.39
CA VAL A 23 12.08 -3.55 -27.90
C VAL A 23 11.41 -4.39 -26.80
N LYS A 24 11.95 -4.36 -25.57
CA LYS A 24 11.37 -5.06 -24.42
C LYS A 24 9.93 -4.62 -24.12
N THR A 25 9.68 -3.32 -24.05
CA THR A 25 8.34 -2.75 -23.79
C THR A 25 7.38 -3.08 -24.92
N LEU A 26 7.82 -2.96 -26.19
CA LEU A 26 7.02 -3.30 -27.37
C LEU A 26 6.56 -4.76 -27.32
N CYS A 27 7.50 -5.70 -27.11
CA CYS A 27 7.19 -7.12 -27.04
C CYS A 27 6.32 -7.46 -25.82
N ALA A 28 6.59 -6.87 -24.65
CA ALA A 28 5.77 -7.08 -23.45
C ALA A 28 4.31 -6.65 -23.65
N PHE A 29 4.06 -5.63 -24.47
CA PHE A 29 2.71 -5.17 -24.78
C PHE A 29 2.03 -5.98 -25.89
N ALA A 30 2.75 -6.23 -26.99
CA ALA A 30 2.16 -6.69 -28.25
C ALA A 30 2.40 -8.18 -28.57
N ALA A 31 3.31 -8.86 -27.87
CA ALA A 31 3.71 -10.24 -28.16
C ALA A 31 3.35 -11.26 -27.06
N ARG A 32 2.76 -10.85 -25.93
CA ARG A 32 2.26 -11.81 -24.93
C ARG A 32 1.15 -12.67 -25.53
N ALA A 33 1.24 -13.97 -25.31
CA ALA A 33 0.30 -14.97 -25.80
C ALA A 33 0.15 -16.12 -24.80
N GLY A 34 -0.94 -16.87 -24.92
CA GLY A 34 -1.23 -18.04 -24.10
C GLY A 34 -1.71 -17.74 -22.68
N ASP A 35 -1.39 -18.65 -21.77
CA ASP A 35 -1.91 -18.64 -20.41
C ASP A 35 -1.27 -17.55 -19.55
N LEU A 36 -2.06 -16.99 -18.64
CA LEU A 36 -1.54 -16.43 -17.40
C LEU A 36 -1.01 -17.60 -16.58
N ASP A 37 0.23 -17.49 -16.10
CA ASP A 37 0.86 -18.56 -15.32
C ASP A 37 1.75 -17.94 -14.24
N LEU A 38 1.30 -18.06 -12.99
CA LEU A 38 1.98 -17.60 -11.78
C LEU A 38 2.56 -18.75 -10.95
N ARG A 39 2.83 -19.92 -11.55
CA ARG A 39 3.66 -20.92 -10.88
C ARG A 39 4.99 -20.27 -10.45
N PHE A 40 5.66 -20.82 -9.46
CA PHE A 40 6.97 -20.31 -9.08
C PHE A 40 7.95 -20.55 -10.24
N ALA A 41 8.72 -19.52 -10.61
CA ALA A 41 9.87 -19.64 -11.50
C ALA A 41 11.03 -18.94 -10.78
N PRO A 42 12.11 -19.65 -10.46
CA PRO A 42 13.29 -19.02 -9.89
C PRO A 42 13.88 -18.10 -10.96
N ALA A 43 13.77 -16.80 -10.73
CA ALA A 43 14.38 -15.81 -11.59
C ALA A 43 15.76 -15.44 -11.02
N PRO A 44 16.79 -15.33 -11.86
CA PRO A 44 18.07 -14.80 -11.41
C PRO A 44 17.95 -13.35 -10.97
N SER A 45 18.79 -12.97 -10.01
CA SER A 45 19.01 -11.57 -9.70
C SER A 45 19.55 -10.82 -10.91
N ALA A 46 19.39 -9.49 -10.93
CA ALA A 46 19.94 -8.66 -12.00
C ALA A 46 21.47 -8.83 -12.15
N GLN A 47 22.18 -9.04 -11.04
CA GLN A 47 23.63 -9.26 -11.05
C GLN A 47 24.01 -10.60 -11.68
N GLU A 48 23.29 -11.68 -11.34
CA GLU A 48 23.49 -13.00 -11.95
C GLU A 48 23.14 -12.97 -13.44
N GLY A 49 22.09 -12.23 -13.84
CA GLY A 49 21.77 -12.02 -15.24
C GLY A 49 22.91 -11.36 -16.02
N VAL A 50 23.44 -10.26 -15.51
CA VAL A 50 24.58 -9.56 -16.14
C VAL A 50 25.82 -10.45 -16.19
N ALA A 51 26.12 -11.19 -15.12
CA ALA A 51 27.25 -12.11 -15.09
C ALA A 51 27.10 -13.24 -16.10
N GLY A 52 25.90 -13.81 -16.22
CA GLY A 52 25.59 -14.85 -17.19
C GLY A 52 25.69 -14.37 -18.65
N HIS A 53 25.23 -13.16 -18.96
CA HIS A 53 25.43 -12.57 -20.29
C HIS A 53 26.91 -12.44 -20.63
N ARG A 54 27.72 -11.93 -19.69
CA ARG A 54 29.18 -11.84 -19.87
C ARG A 54 29.85 -13.20 -20.04
N LEU A 55 29.37 -14.23 -19.33
CA LEU A 55 29.90 -15.60 -19.45
C LEU A 55 29.67 -16.16 -20.86
N VAL A 56 28.44 -16.07 -21.38
CA VAL A 56 28.10 -16.52 -22.74
C VAL A 56 28.91 -15.74 -23.78
N GLN A 57 28.95 -14.41 -23.68
CA GLN A 57 29.71 -13.55 -24.59
C GLN A 57 31.21 -13.89 -24.55
N GLY A 58 31.78 -14.15 -23.38
CA GLY A 58 33.19 -14.53 -23.21
C GLY A 58 33.56 -15.90 -23.79
N ARG A 59 32.57 -16.78 -24.05
CA ARG A 59 32.76 -18.06 -24.75
C ARG A 59 32.78 -17.91 -26.28
N ARG A 60 32.44 -16.74 -26.83
CA ARG A 60 32.43 -16.48 -28.27
C ARG A 60 33.81 -16.04 -28.78
N GLY A 61 34.05 -16.20 -30.08
CA GLY A 61 35.35 -15.91 -30.71
C GLY A 61 35.61 -14.41 -30.94
N ALA A 62 36.83 -14.07 -31.37
CA ALA A 62 37.29 -12.67 -31.54
C ALA A 62 36.50 -11.81 -32.54
N GLY A 63 35.66 -12.42 -33.40
CA GLY A 63 34.80 -11.72 -34.35
C GLY A 63 33.38 -11.45 -33.86
N TYR A 64 33.04 -11.87 -32.63
CA TYR A 64 31.71 -11.68 -32.06
C TYR A 64 31.49 -10.24 -31.59
N GLU A 65 30.37 -9.66 -31.98
CA GLU A 65 29.96 -8.32 -31.58
C GLU A 65 28.95 -8.42 -30.44
N SER A 66 29.24 -7.84 -29.28
CA SER A 66 28.33 -7.83 -28.13
C SER A 66 27.62 -6.49 -27.97
N GLU A 67 26.46 -6.50 -27.32
CA GLU A 67 25.78 -5.29 -26.82
C GLU A 67 25.48 -4.26 -27.93
N ILE A 68 24.97 -4.73 -29.08
CA ILE A 68 24.79 -3.96 -30.31
C ILE A 68 23.57 -3.05 -30.19
N ALA A 69 23.80 -1.74 -30.19
CA ALA A 69 22.71 -0.75 -30.20
C ALA A 69 22.01 -0.76 -31.56
N LEU A 70 20.70 -1.02 -31.55
CA LEU A 70 19.87 -1.08 -32.73
C LEU A 70 18.67 -0.14 -32.58
N SER A 71 18.26 0.45 -33.69
CA SER A 71 17.06 1.26 -33.75
C SER A 71 16.47 1.24 -35.13
N ALA A 72 15.15 1.35 -35.21
CA ALA A 72 14.48 1.52 -36.48
C ALA A 72 13.12 2.19 -36.31
N ARG A 73 12.59 2.71 -37.41
CA ARG A 73 11.38 3.53 -37.43
C ARG A 73 10.22 2.80 -38.10
N PHE A 74 9.04 2.96 -37.53
CA PHE A 74 7.76 2.54 -38.13
C PHE A 74 6.74 3.67 -37.97
N GLY A 75 6.43 4.39 -39.04
CA GLY A 75 5.63 5.62 -38.96
C GLY A 75 6.29 6.65 -38.03
N CYS A 76 5.56 7.10 -37.00
CA CYS A 76 6.08 8.01 -35.97
C CYS A 76 6.75 7.30 -34.77
N LEU A 77 6.78 5.96 -34.77
CA LEU A 77 7.40 5.16 -33.70
C LEU A 77 8.89 4.94 -33.98
N LEU A 78 9.74 5.31 -33.04
CA LEU A 78 11.14 4.90 -32.96
C LEU A 78 11.26 3.74 -31.98
N VAL A 79 11.59 2.55 -32.48
CA VAL A 79 11.88 1.41 -31.63
C VAL A 79 13.39 1.30 -31.48
N ARG A 80 13.86 1.20 -30.24
CA ARG A 80 15.28 1.07 -29.92
C ARG A 80 15.55 -0.04 -28.93
N GLY A 81 16.75 -0.58 -28.96
CA GLY A 81 17.20 -1.51 -27.94
C GLY A 81 18.63 -1.93 -28.18
N ARG A 82 19.03 -2.98 -27.49
CA ARG A 82 20.38 -3.51 -27.55
C ARG A 82 20.28 -5.01 -27.68
N ALA A 83 20.77 -5.55 -28.79
CA ALA A 83 20.89 -6.98 -28.98
C ALA A 83 22.08 -7.50 -28.17
N ASP A 84 21.94 -8.69 -27.59
CA ASP A 84 22.99 -9.26 -26.72
C ASP A 84 24.26 -9.61 -27.51
N GLY A 85 24.13 -10.09 -28.75
CA GLY A 85 25.25 -10.12 -29.69
C GLY A 85 24.96 -10.64 -31.10
N PHE A 86 25.98 -10.61 -31.94
CA PHE A 86 25.96 -11.06 -33.34
C PHE A 86 27.30 -11.71 -33.72
N ASP A 87 27.23 -12.86 -34.37
CA ASP A 87 28.35 -13.55 -35.00
C ASP A 87 28.31 -13.30 -36.53
N PRO A 88 29.18 -12.41 -37.07
CA PRO A 88 29.22 -12.12 -38.50
C PRO A 88 29.65 -13.30 -39.36
N GLN A 89 30.45 -14.23 -38.82
CA GLN A 89 30.94 -15.38 -39.60
C GLN A 89 29.81 -16.39 -39.84
N ARG A 90 28.93 -16.55 -38.86
CA ARG A 90 27.75 -17.41 -38.96
C ARG A 90 26.51 -16.69 -39.51
N GLY A 91 26.52 -15.36 -39.53
CA GLY A 91 25.32 -14.58 -39.79
C GLY A 91 24.25 -14.83 -38.73
N ARG A 92 24.64 -14.92 -37.45
CA ARG A 92 23.77 -15.31 -36.34
C ARG A 92 23.62 -14.18 -35.33
N LEU A 93 22.39 -13.75 -35.06
CA LEU A 93 22.05 -12.87 -33.94
C LEU A 93 21.66 -13.70 -32.72
N GLU A 94 22.23 -13.39 -31.56
CA GLU A 94 21.95 -14.06 -30.29
C GLU A 94 21.22 -13.13 -29.32
N GLU A 95 20.15 -13.64 -28.71
CA GLU A 95 19.48 -13.08 -27.54
C GLU A 95 19.67 -14.04 -26.36
N ILE A 96 20.28 -13.55 -25.30
CA ILE A 96 20.73 -14.34 -24.15
C ILE A 96 19.68 -14.24 -23.03
N LYS A 97 19.39 -15.37 -22.39
CA LYS A 97 18.48 -15.48 -21.25
C LYS A 97 19.10 -16.36 -20.19
N THR A 98 19.22 -15.83 -18.97
CA THR A 98 19.65 -16.61 -17.82
C THR A 98 18.44 -17.18 -17.09
N PHE A 99 18.54 -18.42 -16.64
CA PHE A 99 17.46 -19.10 -15.92
C PHE A 99 18.02 -20.12 -14.91
N ARG A 100 17.13 -20.69 -14.11
CA ARG A 100 17.44 -21.76 -13.15
C ARG A 100 16.49 -22.94 -13.39
N GLY A 101 17.02 -24.16 -13.37
CA GLY A 101 16.26 -25.41 -13.59
C GLY A 101 16.30 -25.90 -15.04
N GLU A 102 15.29 -26.67 -15.44
CA GLU A 102 15.20 -27.29 -16.78
C GLU A 102 14.65 -26.32 -17.84
N LEU A 103 15.15 -26.38 -19.08
CA LEU A 103 14.74 -25.46 -20.15
C LEU A 103 13.25 -25.60 -20.49
N GLU A 104 12.73 -26.81 -20.43
CA GLU A 104 11.32 -27.14 -20.61
C GLU A 104 10.42 -26.44 -19.59
N ALA A 105 10.97 -26.06 -18.42
CA ALA A 105 10.26 -25.28 -17.41
C ALA A 105 10.13 -23.79 -17.80
N VAL A 106 10.90 -23.30 -18.78
CA VAL A 106 10.69 -21.97 -19.36
C VAL A 106 9.35 -21.96 -20.09
N ARG A 107 8.38 -21.31 -19.46
CA ARG A 107 6.97 -21.25 -19.88
C ARG A 107 6.81 -20.79 -21.32
N ALA A 108 5.84 -21.37 -22.01
CA ALA A 108 5.55 -21.06 -23.41
C ALA A 108 5.29 -19.55 -23.64
N ASN A 109 4.58 -18.89 -22.72
CA ASN A 109 4.31 -17.46 -22.79
C ASN A 109 5.59 -16.59 -22.65
N HIS A 110 6.53 -16.96 -21.77
CA HIS A 110 7.83 -16.28 -21.63
C HIS A 110 8.73 -16.55 -22.83
N ARG A 111 8.77 -17.80 -23.31
CA ARG A 111 9.52 -18.17 -24.51
C ARG A 111 9.03 -17.42 -25.74
N ALA A 112 7.72 -17.24 -25.89
CA ALA A 112 7.13 -16.42 -26.95
C ALA A 112 7.61 -14.96 -26.90
N LEU A 113 7.72 -14.38 -25.70
CA LEU A 113 8.28 -13.04 -25.51
C LEU A 113 9.77 -12.96 -25.86
N HIS A 114 10.57 -13.97 -25.48
CA HIS A 114 12.00 -14.01 -25.83
C HIS A 114 12.19 -14.07 -27.35
N TRP A 115 11.43 -14.93 -28.04
CA TRP A 115 11.45 -15.00 -29.50
C TRP A 115 11.03 -13.69 -30.16
N ALA A 116 9.99 -13.03 -29.64
CA ALA A 116 9.57 -11.73 -30.17
C ALA A 116 10.67 -10.67 -30.06
N GLN A 117 11.42 -10.64 -28.95
CA GLN A 117 12.54 -9.71 -28.77
C GLN A 117 13.68 -10.03 -29.76
N ALA A 118 14.11 -11.29 -29.83
CA ALA A 118 15.18 -11.72 -30.73
C ALA A 118 14.86 -11.44 -32.20
N ARG A 119 13.61 -11.70 -32.63
CA ARG A 119 13.15 -11.41 -33.99
C ARG A 119 13.08 -9.91 -34.30
N CYS A 120 12.71 -9.07 -33.31
CA CYS A 120 12.77 -7.62 -33.48
C CYS A 120 14.20 -7.13 -33.69
N TYR A 121 15.16 -7.62 -32.89
CA TYR A 121 16.57 -7.27 -33.07
C TYR A 121 17.13 -7.78 -34.39
N ALA A 122 16.77 -9.01 -34.79
CA ALA A 122 17.16 -9.60 -36.05
C ALA A 122 16.70 -8.74 -37.24
N TRP A 123 15.44 -8.30 -37.24
CA TRP A 123 14.94 -7.37 -38.24
C TRP A 123 15.75 -6.07 -38.27
N MET A 124 15.95 -5.41 -37.11
CA MET A 124 16.70 -4.15 -37.04
C MET A 124 18.13 -4.30 -37.53
N LEU A 125 18.76 -5.44 -37.27
CA LEU A 125 20.10 -5.75 -37.75
C LEU A 125 20.11 -5.93 -39.28
N CYS A 126 19.17 -6.71 -39.83
CA CYS A 126 19.04 -6.87 -41.28
C CYS A 126 18.81 -5.52 -41.97
N GLU A 127 17.99 -4.65 -41.40
CA GLU A 127 17.74 -3.30 -41.90
C GLU A 127 19.02 -2.44 -41.84
N ALA A 128 19.71 -2.44 -40.70
CA ALA A 128 20.90 -1.62 -40.49
C ALA A 128 22.10 -2.05 -41.35
N ARG A 129 22.21 -3.34 -41.68
CA ARG A 129 23.35 -3.92 -42.39
C ARG A 129 23.04 -4.41 -43.81
N GLY A 130 21.80 -4.27 -44.27
CA GLY A 130 21.38 -4.72 -45.59
C GLY A 130 21.48 -6.24 -45.78
N LEU A 131 21.16 -7.03 -44.76
CA LEU A 131 21.18 -8.50 -44.84
C LEU A 131 19.85 -9.05 -45.38
N ASP A 132 19.90 -10.03 -46.29
CA ASP A 132 18.70 -10.68 -46.86
C ASP A 132 18.02 -11.66 -45.88
N GLY A 133 18.76 -12.10 -44.86
CA GLY A 133 18.30 -13.00 -43.82
C GLY A 133 19.37 -13.17 -42.75
N VAL A 134 18.97 -13.75 -41.62
CA VAL A 134 19.84 -13.96 -40.47
C VAL A 134 19.37 -15.20 -39.69
N GLU A 135 20.32 -15.93 -39.11
CA GLU A 135 20.00 -16.95 -38.13
C GLU A 135 19.72 -16.28 -36.77
N VAL A 136 18.56 -16.52 -36.19
CA VAL A 136 18.16 -15.95 -34.90
C VAL A 136 18.28 -17.05 -33.84
N ALA A 137 19.03 -16.77 -32.79
CA ALA A 137 19.29 -17.72 -31.71
C ALA A 137 18.80 -17.17 -30.36
N LEU A 138 18.01 -17.98 -29.64
CA LEU A 138 17.82 -17.81 -28.20
C LEU A 138 18.85 -18.67 -27.47
N VAL A 139 19.71 -18.04 -26.69
CA VAL A 139 20.71 -18.72 -25.86
C VAL A 139 20.24 -18.71 -24.42
N TYR A 140 19.89 -19.88 -23.89
CA TYR A 140 19.52 -20.05 -22.49
C TYR A 140 20.72 -20.56 -21.70
N LEU A 141 21.15 -19.79 -20.69
CA LEU A 141 22.20 -20.19 -19.75
C LEU A 141 21.60 -20.60 -18.42
N GLU A 142 21.85 -21.85 -18.01
CA GLU A 142 21.51 -22.35 -16.67
C GLU A 142 22.62 -21.97 -15.68
N LEU A 143 22.29 -21.24 -14.62
CA LEU A 143 23.29 -20.62 -13.72
C LEU A 143 23.93 -21.57 -12.70
N GLY A 144 23.44 -22.80 -12.56
CA GLY A 144 24.00 -23.82 -11.68
C GLY A 144 25.03 -24.71 -12.39
N SER A 145 24.78 -25.06 -13.65
CA SER A 145 25.67 -25.92 -14.46
C SER A 145 26.54 -25.13 -15.45
N ASP A 146 26.25 -23.84 -15.66
CA ASP A 146 26.78 -23.02 -16.74
C ASP A 146 26.53 -23.62 -18.15
N GLU A 147 25.54 -24.50 -18.29
CA GLU A 147 25.17 -25.15 -19.55
C GLU A 147 24.39 -24.19 -20.46
N GLU A 148 24.73 -24.19 -21.74
CA GLU A 148 24.04 -23.41 -22.77
C GLU A 148 23.10 -24.29 -23.59
N SER A 149 21.82 -23.93 -23.61
CA SER A 149 20.86 -24.45 -24.57
C SER A 149 20.57 -23.40 -25.64
N VAL A 150 20.84 -23.74 -26.90
CA VAL A 150 20.68 -22.82 -28.03
C VAL A 150 19.53 -23.28 -28.92
N LEU A 151 18.51 -22.43 -29.06
CA LEU A 151 17.41 -22.63 -30.00
C LEU A 151 17.60 -21.69 -31.18
N THR A 152 17.65 -22.23 -32.40
CA THR A 152 17.93 -21.44 -33.61
C THR A 152 16.81 -21.53 -34.64
N GLU A 153 16.50 -20.42 -35.29
CA GLU A 153 15.59 -20.34 -36.43
C GLU A 153 16.23 -19.48 -37.53
N HIS A 154 16.14 -19.90 -38.79
CA HIS A 154 16.55 -19.07 -39.92
C HIS A 154 15.38 -18.23 -40.40
N TRP A 155 15.61 -16.94 -40.58
CA TRP A 155 14.58 -16.00 -40.99
C TRP A 155 15.02 -15.15 -42.17
N ARG A 156 14.10 -14.92 -43.11
CA ARG A 156 14.30 -13.93 -44.18
C ARG A 156 13.97 -12.54 -43.66
N ARG A 157 14.63 -11.52 -44.23
CA ARG A 157 14.40 -10.11 -43.89
C ARG A 157 12.93 -9.73 -43.97
N ASP A 158 12.22 -10.16 -45.00
CA ASP A 158 10.82 -9.79 -45.22
C ASP A 158 9.87 -10.37 -44.16
N ASP A 159 10.10 -11.61 -43.72
CA ASP A 159 9.31 -12.23 -42.65
C ASP A 159 9.54 -11.54 -41.30
N LEU A 160 10.81 -11.21 -41.01
CA LEU A 160 11.20 -10.44 -39.82
C LEU A 160 10.58 -9.04 -39.82
N ARG A 161 10.58 -8.38 -40.99
CA ARG A 161 9.93 -7.09 -41.20
C ARG A 161 8.44 -7.17 -40.91
N ALA A 162 7.74 -8.12 -41.53
CA ALA A 162 6.30 -8.30 -41.32
C ALA A 162 5.97 -8.54 -39.83
N HIS A 163 6.78 -9.35 -39.13
CA HIS A 163 6.63 -9.58 -37.69
C HIS A 163 6.82 -8.30 -36.86
N PHE A 164 7.89 -7.55 -37.13
CA PHE A 164 8.18 -6.29 -36.45
C PHE A 164 7.09 -5.23 -36.69
N GLU A 165 6.67 -5.05 -37.94
CA GLU A 165 5.63 -4.10 -38.32
C GLU A 165 4.28 -4.46 -37.67
N ALA A 166 3.94 -5.75 -37.54
CA ALA A 166 2.72 -6.19 -36.84
C ALA A 166 2.74 -5.88 -35.33
N LEU A 167 3.90 -6.00 -34.68
CA LEU A 167 4.06 -5.58 -33.27
C LEU A 167 3.94 -4.06 -33.14
N CYS A 168 4.63 -3.32 -34.02
CA CYS A 168 4.58 -1.86 -34.03
C CYS A 168 3.18 -1.33 -34.31
N GLY A 169 2.43 -1.90 -35.26
CA GLY A 169 1.06 -1.50 -35.55
C GLY A 169 0.12 -1.67 -34.35
N ARG A 170 0.23 -2.79 -33.62
CA ARG A 170 -0.56 -3.02 -32.39
C ARG A 170 -0.24 -2.02 -31.29
N PHE A 171 1.05 -1.72 -31.09
CA PHE A 171 1.48 -0.75 -30.10
C PHE A 171 1.10 0.68 -30.50
N LEU A 172 1.34 1.06 -31.75
CA LEU A 172 1.04 2.39 -32.27
C LEU A 172 -0.45 2.69 -32.19
N GLY A 173 -1.31 1.73 -32.57
CA GLY A 173 -2.76 1.89 -32.43
C GLY A 173 -3.21 2.03 -30.98
N TRP A 174 -2.46 1.52 -29.99
CA TRP A 174 -2.68 1.85 -28.59
C TRP A 174 -2.17 3.26 -28.25
N ALA A 175 -0.92 3.56 -28.58
CA ALA A 175 -0.27 4.81 -28.25
C ALA A 175 -1.05 6.02 -28.79
N GLU A 176 -1.58 5.93 -30.01
CA GLU A 176 -2.43 6.96 -30.63
C GLU A 176 -3.74 7.15 -29.87
N ARG A 177 -4.42 6.05 -29.48
CA ARG A 177 -5.66 6.13 -28.67
C ARG A 177 -5.40 6.73 -27.29
N GLU A 178 -4.26 6.42 -26.70
CA GLU A 178 -3.86 7.00 -25.42
C GLU A 178 -3.49 8.47 -25.56
N ALA A 179 -2.84 8.86 -26.66
CA ALA A 179 -2.54 10.26 -26.99
C ALA A 179 -3.81 11.10 -27.11
N VAL A 180 -4.78 10.59 -27.90
CA VAL A 180 -6.07 11.25 -28.12
C VAL A 180 -6.83 11.40 -26.81
N HIS A 181 -6.84 10.34 -25.98
CA HIS A 181 -7.44 10.38 -24.66
C HIS A 181 -6.79 11.42 -23.75
N CYS A 182 -5.45 11.38 -23.61
CA CYS A 182 -4.71 12.33 -22.79
C CYS A 182 -4.90 13.77 -23.26
N ALA A 183 -4.91 14.03 -24.58
CA ALA A 183 -5.18 15.35 -25.12
C ALA A 183 -6.60 15.83 -24.81
N ALA A 184 -7.61 14.96 -24.99
CA ALA A 184 -9.00 15.28 -24.67
C ALA A 184 -9.21 15.54 -23.17
N ARG A 185 -8.58 14.71 -22.31
CA ARG A 185 -8.58 14.88 -20.85
C ARG A 185 -7.94 16.21 -20.47
N ASN A 186 -6.72 16.48 -20.93
CA ASN A 186 -6.00 17.71 -20.58
C ASN A 186 -6.72 18.96 -21.10
N ALA A 187 -7.42 18.89 -22.23
CA ALA A 187 -8.27 19.99 -22.69
C ALA A 187 -9.50 20.21 -21.80
N ALA A 188 -10.06 19.15 -21.21
CA ALA A 188 -11.25 19.21 -20.37
C ALA A 188 -10.98 19.62 -18.91
N LEU A 189 -9.88 19.16 -18.29
CA LEU A 189 -9.59 19.40 -16.87
C LEU A 189 -9.55 20.88 -16.45
N PRO A 190 -8.99 21.81 -17.25
CA PRO A 190 -9.01 23.24 -16.94
C PRO A 190 -10.41 23.82 -16.83
N ALA A 191 -11.40 23.27 -17.54
CA ALA A 191 -12.79 23.73 -17.52
C ALA A 191 -13.61 23.18 -16.34
N LEU A 192 -13.06 22.26 -15.53
CA LEU A 192 -13.79 21.65 -14.40
C LEU A 192 -14.36 22.73 -13.46
N ALA A 193 -15.65 22.65 -13.15
CA ALA A 193 -16.24 23.48 -12.11
C ALA A 193 -16.18 22.73 -10.76
N PHE A 194 -16.16 23.49 -9.66
CA PHE A 194 -16.42 22.88 -8.37
C PHE A 194 -17.90 22.39 -8.38
N PRO A 195 -18.20 21.15 -7.97
CA PRO A 195 -19.53 20.55 -8.19
C PRO A 195 -20.62 21.09 -7.25
N HIS A 196 -20.27 22.00 -6.35
CA HIS A 196 -21.20 22.70 -5.47
C HIS A 196 -21.18 24.21 -5.78
N ALA A 197 -22.26 24.91 -5.44
CA ALA A 197 -22.37 26.35 -5.66
C ALA A 197 -21.21 27.13 -5.01
N ASP A 198 -20.84 26.73 -3.79
CA ASP A 198 -19.77 27.36 -3.01
C ASP A 198 -18.93 26.32 -2.26
N PHE A 199 -17.71 26.72 -1.90
CA PHE A 199 -16.87 25.97 -0.96
C PHE A 199 -17.42 26.10 0.47
N ARG A 200 -17.41 24.98 1.20
CA ARG A 200 -17.66 25.00 2.65
C ARG A 200 -16.53 25.72 3.39
N ARG A 201 -16.78 26.14 4.63
CA ARG A 201 -15.76 26.74 5.50
C ARG A 201 -14.55 25.79 5.64
N GLY A 202 -13.33 26.32 5.43
CA GLY A 202 -12.08 25.55 5.47
C GLY A 202 -11.83 24.66 4.24
N GLN A 203 -12.85 24.34 3.45
CA GLN A 203 -12.72 23.52 2.25
C GLN A 203 -11.87 24.20 1.17
N ARG A 204 -12.04 25.52 1.03
CA ARG A 204 -11.24 26.34 0.10
C ARG A 204 -9.77 26.39 0.52
N ASP A 205 -9.48 26.54 1.81
CA ASP A 205 -8.10 26.59 2.32
C ASP A 205 -7.35 25.30 1.99
N LEU A 206 -8.00 24.15 2.21
CA LEU A 206 -7.47 22.85 1.81
C LEU A 206 -7.25 22.79 0.29
N ALA A 207 -8.24 23.24 -0.50
CA ALA A 207 -8.14 23.19 -1.95
C ALA A 207 -6.99 24.05 -2.51
N GLU A 208 -6.82 25.26 -2.00
CA GLU A 208 -5.75 26.15 -2.41
C GLU A 208 -4.37 25.62 -2.02
N ALA A 209 -4.24 24.97 -0.85
CA ALA A 209 -2.99 24.35 -0.44
C ALA A 209 -2.62 23.17 -1.34
N VAL A 210 -3.59 22.29 -1.64
CA VAL A 210 -3.39 21.14 -2.54
C VAL A 210 -2.99 21.62 -3.94
N TYR A 211 -3.67 22.64 -4.48
CA TYR A 211 -3.31 23.22 -5.78
C TYR A 211 -1.87 23.73 -5.78
N ARG A 212 -1.47 24.48 -4.75
CA ARG A 212 -0.12 25.06 -4.63
C ARG A 212 0.96 23.99 -4.56
N VAL A 213 0.79 22.95 -3.75
CA VAL A 213 1.80 21.89 -3.65
C VAL A 213 1.85 21.01 -4.89
N ALA A 214 0.71 20.72 -5.52
CA ALA A 214 0.67 19.97 -6.78
C ALA A 214 1.35 20.76 -7.91
N ALA A 215 1.09 22.06 -8.01
CA ALA A 215 1.74 22.94 -8.98
C ALA A 215 3.25 23.13 -8.72
N ALA A 216 3.69 22.98 -7.47
CA ALA A 216 5.10 23.08 -7.09
C ALA A 216 5.84 21.74 -7.08
N GLY A 217 5.14 20.61 -7.23
CA GLY A 217 5.73 19.27 -7.09
C GLY A 217 6.22 18.96 -5.67
N ARG A 218 5.41 19.28 -4.65
CA ARG A 218 5.78 19.17 -3.22
C ARG A 218 4.82 18.27 -2.45
N CYS A 219 5.23 17.91 -1.23
CA CYS A 219 4.38 17.18 -0.29
C CYS A 219 3.55 18.14 0.60
N LEU A 220 2.39 17.66 1.05
CA LEU A 220 1.51 18.35 2.01
C LEU A 220 1.03 17.40 3.10
N LEU A 221 1.17 17.81 4.36
CA LEU A 221 0.47 17.25 5.51
C LEU A 221 -0.69 18.18 5.89
N ALA A 222 -1.92 17.73 5.67
CA ALA A 222 -3.11 18.51 5.96
C ALA A 222 -3.98 17.86 7.06
N GLN A 223 -4.12 18.56 8.18
CA GLN A 223 -5.18 18.26 9.13
C GLN A 223 -6.46 18.98 8.68
N ALA A 224 -7.52 18.20 8.46
CA ALA A 224 -8.80 18.70 7.98
C ALA A 224 -9.93 17.91 8.65
N PRO A 225 -10.83 18.56 9.42
CA PRO A 225 -11.91 17.85 10.11
C PRO A 225 -12.85 17.10 9.17
N THR A 226 -13.52 16.07 9.69
CA THR A 226 -14.58 15.38 8.95
C THR A 226 -15.73 16.34 8.64
N GLY A 227 -16.44 16.10 7.54
CA GLY A 227 -17.61 16.91 7.16
C GLY A 227 -17.32 18.12 6.26
N ILE A 228 -16.07 18.60 6.19
CA ILE A 228 -15.73 19.75 5.31
C ILE A 228 -15.71 19.39 3.81
N GLY A 229 -15.82 18.11 3.45
CA GLY A 229 -15.71 17.65 2.07
C GLY A 229 -14.26 17.52 1.58
N LYS A 230 -13.38 16.92 2.40
CA LYS A 230 -11.94 16.72 2.15
C LYS A 230 -11.66 16.11 0.77
N THR A 231 -12.42 15.09 0.39
CA THR A 231 -12.23 14.35 -0.86
C THR A 231 -12.37 15.24 -2.09
N LEU A 232 -13.41 16.06 -2.18
CA LEU A 232 -13.55 17.01 -3.27
C LEU A 232 -12.53 18.14 -3.18
N ALA A 233 -12.19 18.58 -1.95
CA ALA A 233 -11.19 19.60 -1.70
C ALA A 233 -9.76 19.17 -2.05
N THR A 234 -9.49 17.88 -2.24
CA THR A 234 -8.18 17.37 -2.69
C THR A 234 -8.20 16.98 -4.16
N LEU A 235 -9.28 16.34 -4.64
CA LEU A 235 -9.40 15.93 -6.05
C LEU A 235 -9.51 17.12 -7.01
N PHE A 236 -10.44 18.05 -6.74
CA PHE A 236 -10.69 19.19 -7.63
C PHE A 236 -9.43 20.05 -7.90
N PRO A 237 -8.72 20.56 -6.88
CA PRO A 237 -7.53 21.38 -7.13
C PRO A 237 -6.40 20.60 -7.78
N LEU A 238 -6.28 19.29 -7.52
CA LEU A 238 -5.25 18.47 -8.15
C LEU A 238 -5.49 18.38 -9.66
N PHE A 239 -6.73 18.12 -10.09
CA PHE A 239 -7.08 18.14 -11.51
C PHE A 239 -6.92 19.53 -12.13
N LYS A 240 -7.17 20.61 -11.37
CA LYS A 240 -6.87 21.98 -11.83
C LYS A 240 -5.38 22.26 -11.99
N ALA A 241 -4.53 21.57 -11.22
CA ALA A 241 -3.08 21.69 -11.30
C ALA A 241 -2.43 20.71 -12.29
N TRP A 242 -3.22 19.83 -12.91
CA TRP A 242 -2.76 18.67 -13.70
C TRP A 242 -1.66 19.00 -14.72
N ASP A 243 -1.87 20.04 -15.53
CA ASP A 243 -0.95 20.42 -16.59
C ASP A 243 0.25 21.24 -16.11
N ARG A 244 0.20 21.85 -14.91
CA ARG A 244 1.28 22.71 -14.38
C ARG A 244 2.59 21.96 -14.19
N GLN A 245 2.48 20.68 -13.86
CA GLN A 245 3.61 19.79 -13.64
C GLN A 245 3.55 18.55 -14.52
N ARG A 246 2.67 18.51 -15.54
CA ARG A 246 2.45 17.33 -16.41
C ARG A 246 2.20 16.07 -15.59
N VAL A 247 1.12 16.05 -14.80
CA VAL A 247 0.71 14.86 -14.06
C VAL A 247 0.29 13.78 -15.06
N ASP A 248 0.80 12.56 -14.90
CA ASP A 248 0.42 11.43 -15.76
C ASP A 248 -0.71 10.61 -15.15
N LYS A 249 -0.64 10.41 -13.83
CA LYS A 249 -1.54 9.54 -13.06
C LYS A 249 -1.85 10.14 -11.70
N LEU A 250 -3.06 9.90 -11.21
CA LEU A 250 -3.49 10.14 -9.85
C LEU A 250 -3.68 8.82 -9.11
N PHE A 251 -3.02 8.64 -7.97
CA PHE A 251 -3.26 7.54 -7.04
C PHE A 251 -3.98 8.06 -5.80
N PHE A 252 -5.26 7.72 -5.66
CA PHE A 252 -6.03 8.00 -4.45
C PHE A 252 -6.02 6.76 -3.56
N LEU A 253 -5.32 6.85 -2.42
CA LEU A 253 -5.06 5.74 -1.54
C LEU A 253 -5.73 5.95 -0.19
N THR A 254 -6.37 4.90 0.34
CA THR A 254 -7.04 4.93 1.65
C THR A 254 -6.95 3.58 2.35
N ALA A 255 -6.93 3.57 3.68
CA ALA A 255 -6.87 2.34 4.48
C ALA A 255 -8.19 1.54 4.50
N LYS A 256 -9.34 2.16 4.19
CA LYS A 256 -10.67 1.59 4.42
C LYS A 256 -11.49 1.52 3.14
N THR A 257 -12.33 0.49 3.02
CA THR A 257 -13.24 0.31 1.87
C THR A 257 -14.25 1.46 1.74
N SER A 258 -14.70 2.02 2.85
CA SER A 258 -15.59 3.20 2.85
C SER A 258 -14.93 4.43 2.22
N GLY A 259 -13.65 4.68 2.49
CA GLY A 259 -12.90 5.75 1.85
C GLY A 259 -12.82 5.61 0.33
N ARG A 260 -12.71 4.36 -0.17
CA ARG A 260 -12.67 4.09 -1.62
C ARG A 260 -13.98 4.48 -2.29
N ALA A 261 -15.12 4.16 -1.66
CA ALA A 261 -16.44 4.55 -2.17
C ALA A 261 -16.61 6.08 -2.23
N ILE A 262 -16.15 6.80 -1.18
CA ILE A 262 -16.20 8.27 -1.15
C ILE A 262 -15.32 8.88 -2.24
N ALA A 263 -14.14 8.32 -2.49
CA ALA A 263 -13.24 8.75 -3.56
C ALA A 263 -13.87 8.57 -4.95
N LEU A 264 -14.44 7.39 -5.20
CA LEU A 264 -15.14 7.09 -6.45
C LEU A 264 -16.34 8.03 -6.66
N ASP A 265 -17.16 8.26 -5.63
CA ASP A 265 -18.27 9.22 -5.71
C ASP A 265 -17.78 10.66 -5.98
N GLY A 266 -16.72 11.10 -5.30
CA GLY A 266 -16.08 12.40 -5.53
C GLY A 266 -15.58 12.57 -6.97
N LEU A 267 -14.93 11.53 -7.51
CA LEU A 267 -14.48 11.49 -8.90
C LEU A 267 -15.66 11.54 -9.89
N ARG A 268 -16.76 10.81 -9.65
CA ARG A 268 -17.96 10.87 -10.50
C ARG A 268 -18.56 12.26 -10.53
N ARG A 269 -18.70 12.90 -9.36
CA ARG A 269 -19.24 14.27 -9.25
C ARG A 269 -18.38 15.30 -9.97
N LEU A 270 -17.05 15.12 -9.97
CA LEU A 270 -16.13 16.03 -10.65
C LEU A 270 -16.10 15.82 -12.15
N ALA A 271 -16.01 14.58 -12.61
CA ALA A 271 -15.95 14.29 -14.04
C ALA A 271 -17.26 14.66 -14.76
N GLY A 272 -18.41 14.57 -14.10
CA GLY A 272 -19.71 14.86 -14.71
C GLY A 272 -19.97 14.02 -15.98
N GLU A 273 -20.98 14.38 -16.75
CA GLU A 273 -21.18 13.81 -18.09
C GLU A 273 -20.29 14.55 -19.10
N GLY A 274 -19.32 13.86 -19.68
CA GLY A 274 -18.51 14.38 -20.80
C GLY A 274 -17.05 14.70 -20.51
N THR A 275 -16.57 14.70 -19.25
CA THR A 275 -15.12 14.74 -19.00
C THR A 275 -14.53 13.37 -19.33
N PRO A 276 -13.57 13.26 -20.26
CA PRO A 276 -12.95 11.99 -20.63
C PRO A 276 -11.94 11.58 -19.55
N LEU A 277 -12.44 11.20 -18.38
CA LEU A 277 -11.65 10.71 -17.25
C LEU A 277 -11.84 9.20 -17.11
N ARG A 278 -10.73 8.46 -17.15
CA ARG A 278 -10.71 7.02 -16.90
C ARG A 278 -10.35 6.73 -15.46
N VAL A 279 -11.21 6.02 -14.74
CA VAL A 279 -11.08 5.72 -13.32
C VAL A 279 -11.03 4.22 -13.11
N LEU A 280 -10.09 3.76 -12.28
CA LEU A 280 -9.94 2.35 -11.91
C LEU A 280 -10.02 2.17 -10.39
N GLU A 281 -10.81 1.21 -9.93
CA GLU A 281 -10.75 0.71 -8.56
C GLU A 281 -9.88 -0.54 -8.48
N LEU A 282 -8.80 -0.49 -7.69
CA LEU A 282 -8.01 -1.66 -7.35
C LEU A 282 -8.58 -2.36 -6.12
N THR A 283 -8.73 -3.68 -6.23
CA THR A 283 -9.29 -4.56 -5.20
C THR A 283 -8.36 -5.73 -4.94
N ALA A 284 -8.27 -6.16 -3.67
CA ALA A 284 -7.44 -7.29 -3.29
C ALA A 284 -7.87 -8.59 -4.00
N ARG A 285 -6.92 -9.49 -4.27
CA ARG A 285 -7.15 -10.73 -5.03
C ARG A 285 -8.27 -11.56 -4.41
N GLU A 286 -8.33 -11.67 -3.10
CA GLU A 286 -9.32 -12.46 -2.36
C GLU A 286 -10.75 -11.96 -2.59
N LYS A 287 -10.90 -10.68 -2.96
CA LYS A 287 -12.20 -10.06 -3.26
C LYS A 287 -12.53 -10.05 -4.75
N ALA A 288 -11.53 -10.12 -5.63
CA ALA A 288 -11.71 -10.09 -7.08
C ALA A 288 -11.67 -11.49 -7.73
N CYS A 289 -11.13 -12.49 -7.04
CA CYS A 289 -10.98 -13.84 -7.58
C CYS A 289 -12.32 -14.57 -7.64
N GLU A 290 -12.66 -15.09 -8.81
CA GLU A 290 -13.85 -15.93 -9.02
C GLU A 290 -13.58 -17.42 -8.71
N HIS A 291 -12.31 -17.79 -8.48
CA HIS A 291 -11.86 -19.15 -8.19
C HIS A 291 -10.80 -19.17 -7.07
N PRO A 292 -11.17 -18.81 -5.82
CA PRO A 292 -10.22 -18.70 -4.70
C PRO A 292 -9.58 -20.03 -4.30
N ASP A 293 -10.20 -21.15 -4.67
CA ASP A 293 -9.74 -22.52 -4.47
C ASP A 293 -8.69 -22.99 -5.49
N LYS A 294 -8.45 -22.19 -6.55
CA LYS A 294 -7.61 -22.57 -7.69
C LYS A 294 -6.31 -21.78 -7.76
N SER A 295 -5.29 -22.41 -8.34
CA SER A 295 -4.01 -21.78 -8.61
C SER A 295 -4.08 -20.91 -9.88
N CYS A 296 -3.33 -19.80 -9.92
CA CYS A 296 -3.35 -18.86 -11.05
C CYS A 296 -2.48 -19.33 -12.23
N HIS A 297 -2.86 -20.44 -12.86
CA HIS A 297 -2.28 -20.92 -14.13
C HIS A 297 -3.35 -21.63 -14.97
N GLY A 298 -3.14 -21.75 -16.30
CA GLY A 298 -4.18 -22.23 -17.22
C GLY A 298 -4.61 -23.69 -17.06
N GLU A 299 -3.78 -24.56 -16.48
CA GLU A 299 -4.18 -25.93 -16.12
C GLU A 299 -5.13 -25.98 -14.91
N SER A 300 -5.08 -25.00 -14.00
CA SER A 300 -5.91 -24.97 -12.79
C SER A 300 -7.11 -24.05 -12.96
N CYS A 301 -6.90 -22.82 -13.44
CA CYS A 301 -7.92 -21.78 -13.50
C CYS A 301 -8.39 -21.51 -14.95
N PRO A 302 -9.70 -21.62 -15.25
CA PRO A 302 -10.23 -21.41 -16.60
C PRO A 302 -10.06 -19.95 -17.07
N LEU A 303 -10.04 -18.98 -16.15
CA LEU A 303 -9.80 -17.57 -16.45
C LEU A 303 -8.32 -17.24 -16.70
N ALA A 304 -7.41 -18.16 -16.36
CA ALA A 304 -5.97 -18.04 -16.63
C ALA A 304 -5.58 -18.66 -17.97
N LYS A 305 -6.28 -19.70 -18.41
CA LYS A 305 -6.06 -20.37 -19.70
C LYS A 305 -6.28 -19.39 -20.85
N GLY A 306 -5.38 -19.26 -21.82
CA GLY A 306 -5.50 -18.31 -22.93
C GLY A 306 -5.75 -16.87 -22.51
N PHE A 307 -5.31 -16.46 -21.31
CA PHE A 307 -5.57 -15.12 -20.77
C PHE A 307 -5.02 -14.04 -21.70
N TYR A 308 -3.76 -14.17 -22.15
CA TYR A 308 -3.12 -13.16 -23.00
C TYR A 308 -3.70 -13.13 -24.42
N ASP A 309 -4.28 -14.22 -24.89
CA ASP A 309 -4.94 -14.28 -26.20
C ASP A 309 -6.27 -13.52 -26.18
N ARG A 310 -7.00 -13.56 -25.07
CA ARG A 310 -8.30 -12.89 -24.87
C ARG A 310 -8.16 -11.47 -24.33
N LEU A 311 -7.03 -11.15 -23.71
CA LEU A 311 -6.75 -9.85 -23.08
C LEU A 311 -6.91 -8.63 -24.02
N PRO A 312 -6.52 -8.64 -25.31
CA PRO A 312 -6.67 -7.48 -26.19
C PRO A 312 -8.13 -7.00 -26.32
N ALA A 313 -9.09 -7.92 -26.49
CA ALA A 313 -10.50 -7.59 -26.59
C ALA A 313 -11.06 -7.05 -25.27
N ALA A 314 -10.72 -7.71 -24.16
CA ALA A 314 -11.10 -7.26 -22.82
C ALA A 314 -10.58 -5.85 -22.49
N ARG A 315 -9.31 -5.56 -22.83
CA ARG A 315 -8.71 -4.23 -22.65
C ARG A 315 -9.40 -3.17 -23.51
N ALA A 316 -9.76 -3.50 -24.74
CA ALA A 316 -10.43 -2.56 -25.63
C ALA A 316 -11.81 -2.15 -25.10
N GLU A 317 -12.63 -3.10 -24.65
CA GLU A 317 -13.92 -2.79 -24.01
C GLU A 317 -13.72 -2.01 -22.70
N ALA A 318 -12.77 -2.44 -21.85
CA ALA A 318 -12.50 -1.78 -20.58
C ALA A 318 -12.03 -0.33 -20.76
N ALA A 319 -11.20 -0.04 -21.76
CA ALA A 319 -10.75 1.31 -22.07
C ALA A 319 -11.90 2.22 -22.53
N GLN A 320 -12.90 1.68 -23.23
CA GLN A 320 -14.09 2.42 -23.66
C GLN A 320 -15.06 2.68 -22.51
N ALA A 321 -15.19 1.74 -21.57
CA ALA A 321 -16.07 1.91 -20.41
C ALA A 321 -15.67 3.11 -19.53
N ALA A 322 -14.39 3.46 -19.51
CA ALA A 322 -13.73 4.53 -18.73
C ALA A 322 -13.86 4.41 -17.21
N TRP A 323 -15.03 4.03 -16.69
CA TRP A 323 -15.29 3.81 -15.28
C TRP A 323 -15.20 2.33 -14.91
N LEU A 324 -14.05 1.93 -14.37
CA LEU A 324 -13.72 0.55 -14.03
C LEU A 324 -13.75 0.36 -12.50
N ASP A 325 -14.95 0.43 -11.92
CA ASP A 325 -15.15 -0.08 -10.56
C ASP A 325 -15.18 -1.61 -10.53
N ARG A 326 -15.21 -2.20 -9.32
CA ARG A 326 -15.22 -3.66 -9.16
C ARG A 326 -16.29 -4.36 -10.00
N ALA A 327 -17.50 -3.78 -10.09
CA ALA A 327 -18.62 -4.40 -10.79
C ALA A 327 -18.45 -4.34 -12.31
N ALA A 328 -18.09 -3.17 -12.84
CA ALA A 328 -17.83 -2.96 -14.26
C ALA A 328 -16.67 -3.84 -14.75
N LEU A 329 -15.56 -3.85 -14.01
CA LEU A 329 -14.39 -4.63 -14.36
C LEU A 329 -14.67 -6.14 -14.34
N ARG A 330 -15.41 -6.62 -13.33
CA ARG A 330 -15.85 -8.03 -13.27
C ARG A 330 -16.71 -8.39 -14.47
N ARG A 331 -17.69 -7.55 -14.82
CA ARG A 331 -18.58 -7.80 -15.97
C ARG A 331 -17.79 -7.93 -17.27
N ILE A 332 -16.89 -6.97 -17.55
CA ILE A 332 -16.06 -6.98 -18.76
C ILE A 332 -15.14 -8.20 -18.77
N ALA A 333 -14.43 -8.44 -17.66
CA ALA A 333 -13.50 -9.55 -17.57
C ALA A 333 -14.18 -10.90 -17.84
N LEU A 334 -15.36 -11.14 -17.26
CA LEU A 334 -16.11 -12.38 -17.46
C LEU A 334 -16.71 -12.49 -18.86
N ALA A 335 -17.13 -11.40 -19.48
CA ALA A 335 -17.61 -11.40 -20.86
C ALA A 335 -16.52 -11.84 -21.86
N HIS A 336 -15.25 -11.53 -21.55
CA HIS A 336 -14.08 -11.98 -22.32
C HIS A 336 -13.37 -13.18 -21.70
N GLU A 337 -13.98 -13.81 -20.69
CA GLU A 337 -13.47 -14.98 -19.98
C GLU A 337 -12.05 -14.84 -19.40
N VAL A 338 -11.63 -13.61 -19.04
CA VAL A 338 -10.34 -13.32 -18.41
C VAL A 338 -10.48 -13.05 -16.90
N CYS A 339 -9.39 -13.17 -16.16
CA CYS A 339 -9.40 -12.92 -14.71
C CYS A 339 -9.61 -11.43 -14.39
N PRO A 340 -10.63 -11.05 -13.58
CA PRO A 340 -10.88 -9.65 -13.22
C PRO A 340 -9.70 -9.00 -12.49
N TYR A 341 -9.03 -9.73 -11.59
CA TYR A 341 -7.89 -9.21 -10.83
C TYR A 341 -6.70 -8.82 -11.72
N PHE A 342 -6.34 -9.67 -12.69
CA PHE A 342 -5.23 -9.37 -13.61
C PHE A 342 -5.62 -8.36 -14.69
N LEU A 343 -6.89 -8.34 -15.12
CA LEU A 343 -7.38 -7.27 -15.97
C LEU A 343 -7.25 -5.91 -15.26
N ALA A 344 -7.53 -5.81 -13.96
CA ALA A 344 -7.36 -4.57 -13.19
C ALA A 344 -5.92 -4.04 -13.29
N GLN A 345 -4.94 -4.92 -13.12
CA GLN A 345 -3.52 -4.55 -13.20
C GLN A 345 -3.15 -4.06 -14.60
N GLU A 346 -3.63 -4.74 -15.64
CA GLU A 346 -3.39 -4.32 -17.03
C GLU A 346 -4.04 -2.94 -17.31
N MET A 347 -5.23 -2.70 -16.77
CA MET A 347 -5.96 -1.45 -16.95
C MET A 347 -5.36 -0.26 -16.19
N ALA A 348 -4.46 -0.47 -15.23
CA ALA A 348 -3.75 0.61 -14.54
C ALA A 348 -2.99 1.53 -15.53
N ARG A 349 -2.46 0.97 -16.63
CA ARG A 349 -1.80 1.74 -17.70
C ARG A 349 -2.75 2.68 -18.44
N TRP A 350 -4.02 2.31 -18.52
CA TRP A 350 -5.05 2.98 -19.32
C TRP A 350 -5.89 3.97 -18.51
N SER A 351 -5.72 4.01 -17.19
CA SER A 351 -6.53 4.83 -16.28
C SER A 351 -5.80 6.09 -15.85
N ASP A 352 -6.53 7.19 -15.68
CA ASP A 352 -5.98 8.48 -15.24
C ASP A 352 -5.94 8.56 -13.71
N ALA A 353 -7.01 8.10 -13.06
CA ALA A 353 -7.16 8.08 -11.61
C ALA A 353 -7.38 6.65 -11.11
N ILE A 354 -6.57 6.22 -10.15
CA ILE A 354 -6.61 4.88 -9.56
C ILE A 354 -6.92 5.00 -8.08
N VAL A 355 -8.00 4.35 -7.65
CA VAL A 355 -8.45 4.31 -6.26
C VAL A 355 -8.08 2.96 -5.66
N GLY A 356 -7.32 2.94 -4.56
CA GLY A 356 -6.80 1.69 -3.98
C GLY A 356 -6.44 1.80 -2.49
N ASP A 357 -5.93 0.69 -1.96
CA ASP A 357 -5.33 0.64 -0.62
C ASP A 357 -3.87 1.14 -0.64
N TYR A 358 -3.36 1.63 0.50
CA TYR A 358 -1.97 2.05 0.67
C TYR A 358 -0.95 1.04 0.16
N ASN A 359 -1.20 -0.26 0.33
CA ASN A 359 -0.29 -1.33 -0.05
C ASN A 359 0.09 -1.28 -1.54
N TYR A 360 -0.76 -0.74 -2.42
CA TYR A 360 -0.45 -0.66 -3.84
C TYR A 360 0.68 0.31 -4.18
N TYR A 361 1.02 1.25 -3.29
CA TYR A 361 2.11 2.21 -3.49
C TYR A 361 3.17 2.15 -2.39
N PHE A 362 2.77 1.91 -1.13
CA PHE A 362 3.65 1.99 0.02
C PHE A 362 4.28 0.67 0.48
N ASP A 363 3.80 -0.48 0.00
CA ASP A 363 4.38 -1.80 0.34
C ASP A 363 5.70 -2.07 -0.42
N GLY A 364 6.58 -2.89 0.14
CA GLY A 364 7.84 -3.29 -0.49
C GLY A 364 7.69 -3.94 -1.88
N SER A 365 6.53 -4.55 -2.16
CA SER A 365 6.16 -5.12 -3.46
C SER A 365 5.06 -4.34 -4.19
N ALA A 366 4.88 -3.05 -3.83
CA ALA A 366 3.85 -2.17 -4.35
C ALA A 366 3.79 -2.11 -5.89
N PHE A 367 2.72 -2.69 -6.44
CA PHE A 367 2.46 -2.76 -7.88
C PHE A 367 2.45 -1.38 -8.56
N LEU A 368 1.76 -0.38 -8.00
CA LEU A 368 1.66 0.95 -8.62
C LEU A 368 2.98 1.72 -8.58
N TRP A 369 3.76 1.56 -7.51
CA TRP A 369 5.06 2.21 -7.42
C TRP A 369 6.07 1.59 -8.41
N ALA A 370 6.10 0.26 -8.49
CA ALA A 370 6.92 -0.44 -9.48
C ALA A 370 6.52 -0.05 -10.92
N LEU A 371 5.21 -0.02 -11.20
CA LEU A 371 4.69 0.36 -12.52
C LEU A 371 4.98 1.82 -12.87
N ALA A 372 4.81 2.75 -11.92
CA ALA A 372 5.12 4.16 -12.14
C ALA A 372 6.60 4.38 -12.49
N ARG A 373 7.52 3.65 -11.84
CA ARG A 373 8.95 3.70 -12.17
C ARG A 373 9.28 3.08 -13.52
N GLU A 374 8.67 1.94 -13.84
CA GLU A 374 8.86 1.24 -15.11
C GLU A 374 8.42 2.12 -16.29
N GLU A 375 7.27 2.79 -16.17
CA GLU A 375 6.68 3.61 -17.21
C GLU A 375 7.14 5.10 -17.14
N GLY A 376 7.91 5.47 -16.12
CA GLY A 376 8.41 6.84 -15.92
C GLY A 376 7.32 7.87 -15.61
N TRP A 377 6.23 7.46 -14.96
CA TRP A 377 5.08 8.32 -14.68
C TRP A 377 5.36 9.36 -13.61
N ARG A 378 4.88 10.58 -13.86
CA ARG A 378 4.79 11.68 -12.89
C ARG A 378 3.49 11.54 -12.10
N ALA A 379 3.52 10.68 -11.10
CA ALA A 379 2.35 10.33 -10.30
C ALA A 379 2.07 11.36 -9.19
N ALA A 380 0.83 11.83 -9.10
CA ALA A 380 0.32 12.56 -7.94
C ALA A 380 -0.38 11.59 -6.99
N VAL A 381 -0.06 11.66 -5.70
CA VAL A 381 -0.56 10.72 -4.68
C VAL A 381 -1.41 11.47 -3.66
N LEU A 382 -2.63 11.00 -3.45
CA LEU A 382 -3.54 11.47 -2.40
C LEU A 382 -3.70 10.36 -1.37
N VAL A 383 -3.35 10.62 -0.12
CA VAL A 383 -3.45 9.66 1.00
C VAL A 383 -4.53 10.14 1.96
N ASP A 384 -5.72 9.54 1.87
CA ASP A 384 -6.87 9.85 2.73
C ASP A 384 -6.82 9.03 4.02
N GLU A 385 -7.13 9.67 5.15
CA GLU A 385 -6.98 9.10 6.49
C GLU A 385 -5.53 8.66 6.77
N ALA A 386 -4.59 9.52 6.35
CA ALA A 386 -3.14 9.34 6.46
C ALA A 386 -2.64 9.07 7.88
N HIS A 387 -3.45 9.36 8.91
CA HIS A 387 -3.13 8.97 10.29
C HIS A 387 -2.98 7.45 10.48
N ASN A 388 -3.56 6.65 9.58
CA ASN A 388 -3.39 5.18 9.56
C ASN A 388 -2.12 4.74 8.84
N LEU A 389 -1.49 5.59 8.02
CA LEU A 389 -0.38 5.20 7.16
C LEU A 389 0.82 4.73 7.99
N LEU A 390 1.12 5.38 9.13
CA LEU A 390 2.25 5.02 9.98
C LEU A 390 2.17 3.56 10.44
N GLU A 391 1.04 3.17 11.04
CA GLU A 391 0.88 1.81 11.57
C GLU A 391 0.77 0.78 10.45
N ARG A 392 0.12 1.13 9.33
CA ARG A 392 0.05 0.28 8.14
C ARG A 392 1.44 0.05 7.54
N ALA A 393 2.27 1.08 7.44
CA ALA A 393 3.63 0.97 6.94
C ALA A 393 4.53 0.16 7.90
N ARG A 394 4.43 0.36 9.22
CA ARG A 394 5.13 -0.51 10.18
C ARG A 394 4.78 -1.99 9.97
N SER A 395 3.50 -2.29 9.72
CA SER A 395 3.07 -3.65 9.41
C SER A 395 3.61 -4.16 8.08
N MET A 396 3.65 -3.34 7.01
CA MET A 396 4.23 -3.72 5.71
C MET A 396 5.71 -4.08 5.84
N TYR A 397 6.45 -3.37 6.70
CA TYR A 397 7.89 -3.53 6.91
C TYR A 397 8.27 -4.30 8.18
N SER A 398 7.33 -5.09 8.71
CA SER A 398 7.62 -6.06 9.78
C SER A 398 7.44 -7.48 9.27
N ALA A 399 8.17 -8.42 9.86
CA ALA A 399 8.01 -9.84 9.60
C ALA A 399 8.09 -10.61 10.91
N ARG A 400 7.28 -11.65 11.04
CA ARG A 400 7.28 -12.57 12.18
C ARG A 400 7.29 -14.00 11.65
N LEU A 401 8.19 -14.80 12.20
CA LEU A 401 8.28 -16.22 11.94
C LEU A 401 7.91 -16.97 13.22
N GLU A 402 7.32 -18.15 13.07
CA GLU A 402 6.94 -19.03 14.19
C GLU A 402 7.58 -20.40 14.00
N GLU A 403 8.23 -20.93 15.04
CA GLU A 403 8.92 -22.23 14.98
C GLU A 403 7.94 -23.36 14.67
N THR A 404 6.73 -23.27 15.22
CA THR A 404 5.66 -24.26 15.04
C THR A 404 5.25 -24.37 13.58
N ALA A 405 5.08 -23.25 12.88
CA ALA A 405 4.75 -23.18 11.46
C ALA A 405 5.89 -23.75 10.59
N ILE A 406 7.12 -23.31 10.84
CA ILE A 406 8.32 -23.84 10.16
C ILE A 406 8.46 -25.34 10.41
N GLY A 407 8.18 -25.79 11.63
CA GLY A 407 8.24 -27.18 12.03
C GLY A 407 7.18 -28.06 11.37
N ALA A 408 5.97 -27.53 11.17
CA ALA A 408 4.91 -28.21 10.43
C ALA A 408 5.30 -28.43 8.96
N VAL A 409 5.86 -27.40 8.32
CA VAL A 409 6.34 -27.48 6.94
C VAL A 409 7.51 -28.45 6.84
N ARG A 410 8.50 -28.37 7.74
CA ARG A 410 9.67 -29.27 7.76
C ARG A 410 9.30 -30.75 7.78
N ARG A 411 8.24 -31.15 8.52
CA ARG A 411 7.81 -32.56 8.61
C ARG A 411 7.36 -33.12 7.27
N LYS A 412 6.78 -32.28 6.40
CA LYS A 412 6.27 -32.66 5.08
C LYS A 412 7.22 -32.29 3.94
N ALA A 413 8.21 -31.45 4.21
CA ALA A 413 9.14 -30.96 3.20
C ALA A 413 10.01 -32.09 2.61
N PRO A 414 10.35 -32.04 1.32
CA PRO A 414 11.35 -32.88 0.66
C PRO A 414 12.71 -32.87 1.36
N ALA A 415 13.55 -33.88 1.13
CA ALA A 415 14.80 -34.06 1.86
C ALA A 415 15.76 -32.84 1.83
N PRO A 416 16.00 -32.17 0.68
CA PRO A 416 16.87 -30.98 0.62
C PRO A 416 16.34 -29.84 1.50
N ILE A 417 15.06 -29.49 1.35
CA ILE A 417 14.41 -28.44 2.13
C ILE A 417 14.38 -28.81 3.62
N ARG A 418 14.07 -30.07 3.95
CA ARG A 418 14.03 -30.56 5.33
C ARG A 418 15.37 -30.40 6.04
N LYS A 419 16.48 -30.68 5.35
CA LYS A 419 17.84 -30.48 5.87
C LYS A 419 18.10 -29.00 6.15
N ALA A 420 17.75 -28.12 5.21
CA ALA A 420 17.94 -26.67 5.37
C ALA A 420 17.09 -26.09 6.51
N LEU A 421 15.79 -26.43 6.58
CA LEU A 421 14.90 -26.04 7.67
C LEU A 421 15.36 -26.58 9.04
N THR A 422 16.00 -27.75 9.08
CA THR A 422 16.59 -28.30 10.30
C THR A 422 17.77 -27.45 10.77
N ARG A 423 18.63 -27.01 9.85
CA ARG A 423 19.73 -26.09 10.16
C ARG A 423 19.20 -24.74 10.64
N LEU A 424 18.21 -24.16 9.96
CA LEU A 424 17.57 -22.91 10.36
C LEU A 424 17.03 -23.00 11.80
N ARG A 425 16.29 -24.07 12.13
CA ARG A 425 15.77 -24.29 13.49
C ARG A 425 16.87 -24.49 14.55
N ARG A 426 18.03 -25.01 14.17
CA ARG A 426 19.16 -25.12 15.11
C ARG A 426 19.71 -23.74 15.45
N GLU A 427 19.94 -22.90 14.44
CA GLU A 427 20.43 -21.52 14.67
C GLU A 427 19.39 -20.65 15.36
N TRP A 428 18.09 -20.90 15.12
CA TRP A 428 16.97 -20.32 15.88
C TRP A 428 17.08 -20.61 17.38
N ARG A 429 17.18 -21.90 17.75
CA ARG A 429 17.32 -22.31 19.16
C ARG A 429 18.57 -21.72 19.79
N ARG A 430 19.66 -21.64 19.02
CA ARG A 430 20.91 -21.01 19.47
C ARG A 430 20.73 -19.51 19.75
N ALA A 431 19.96 -18.80 18.94
CA ALA A 431 19.66 -17.38 19.16
C ALA A 431 18.86 -17.16 20.46
N GLN A 432 18.05 -18.14 20.87
CA GLN A 432 17.21 -18.08 22.07
C GLN A 432 17.82 -18.79 23.29
N GLN A 433 18.92 -19.52 23.13
CA GLN A 433 19.43 -20.48 24.13
C GLN A 433 19.74 -19.86 25.50
N THR A 434 20.22 -18.62 25.52
CA THR A 434 20.62 -17.91 26.75
C THR A 434 19.56 -16.95 27.26
N GLN A 435 18.40 -16.88 26.62
CA GLN A 435 17.31 -15.99 27.01
C GLN A 435 16.45 -16.64 28.09
N THR A 436 16.07 -15.87 29.10
CA THR A 436 15.18 -16.32 30.19
C THR A 436 13.87 -15.56 30.23
N GLU A 437 13.84 -14.35 29.67
CA GLU A 437 12.66 -13.48 29.60
C GLU A 437 11.79 -13.84 28.39
N ASP A 438 10.46 -13.71 28.52
CA ASP A 438 9.52 -14.00 27.43
C ASP A 438 9.73 -13.14 26.19
N TYR A 439 10.22 -11.91 26.36
CA TYR A 439 10.49 -10.96 25.30
C TYR A 439 11.90 -10.38 25.44
N ARG A 440 12.64 -10.36 24.33
CA ARG A 440 13.92 -9.66 24.22
C ARG A 440 14.06 -8.98 22.88
N ALA A 441 14.52 -7.73 22.90
CA ALA A 441 14.79 -6.93 21.72
C ALA A 441 16.30 -6.78 21.51
N HIS A 442 16.75 -6.80 20.26
CA HIS A 442 18.16 -6.72 19.86
C HIS A 442 18.34 -5.73 18.71
N ASP A 443 19.43 -4.96 18.78
CA ASP A 443 19.84 -4.00 17.74
C ASP A 443 20.61 -4.64 16.58
N THR A 444 20.80 -5.95 16.59
CA THR A 444 21.54 -6.69 15.56
C THR A 444 20.91 -8.06 15.34
N LEU A 445 20.97 -8.53 14.09
CA LEU A 445 20.56 -9.89 13.72
C LEU A 445 21.71 -10.90 13.91
N PRO A 446 21.46 -12.10 14.46
CA PRO A 446 22.49 -13.15 14.55
C PRO A 446 22.95 -13.60 13.16
N ALA A 447 24.22 -13.36 12.82
CA ALA A 447 24.76 -13.66 11.48
C ALA A 447 24.66 -15.14 11.06
N ALA A 448 24.68 -16.07 12.02
CA ALA A 448 24.48 -17.50 11.74
C ALA A 448 23.02 -17.83 11.37
N LEU A 449 22.06 -17.16 11.99
CA LEU A 449 20.64 -17.30 11.69
C LEU A 449 20.33 -16.76 10.29
N VAL A 450 20.83 -15.57 9.96
CA VAL A 450 20.64 -14.96 8.63
C VAL A 450 21.24 -15.84 7.53
N ARG A 451 22.44 -16.38 7.73
CA ARG A 451 23.04 -17.33 6.77
C ARG A 451 22.20 -18.60 6.61
N ALA A 452 21.71 -19.18 7.71
CA ALA A 452 20.86 -20.37 7.63
C ALA A 452 19.51 -20.08 6.94
N LEU A 453 18.97 -18.86 7.09
CA LEU A 453 17.78 -18.39 6.38
C LEU A 453 18.03 -18.29 4.87
N GLN A 454 19.12 -17.64 4.46
CA GLN A 454 19.53 -17.53 3.06
C GLN A 454 19.78 -18.91 2.43
N ASP A 455 20.49 -19.81 3.12
CA ASP A 455 20.70 -21.19 2.68
C ASP A 455 19.37 -21.94 2.49
N THR A 456 18.39 -21.69 3.36
CA THR A 456 17.06 -22.30 3.28
C THR A 456 16.29 -21.78 2.07
N LEU A 457 16.33 -20.46 1.82
CA LEU A 457 15.71 -19.86 0.65
C LEU A 457 16.33 -20.38 -0.65
N ALA A 458 17.66 -20.52 -0.70
CA ALA A 458 18.35 -21.12 -1.84
C ALA A 458 17.88 -22.57 -2.06
N ALA A 459 17.91 -23.41 -1.03
CA ALA A 459 17.47 -24.81 -1.14
C ALA A 459 15.99 -24.96 -1.54
N MET A 460 15.11 -24.07 -1.06
CA MET A 460 13.71 -24.05 -1.48
C MET A 460 13.56 -23.56 -2.93
N GLY A 461 14.29 -22.52 -3.31
CA GLY A 461 14.31 -21.98 -4.67
C GLY A 461 14.77 -23.03 -5.70
N ASP A 462 15.87 -23.73 -5.42
CA ASP A 462 16.40 -24.81 -6.25
C ASP A 462 15.41 -25.97 -6.35
N HIS A 463 14.80 -26.37 -5.23
CA HIS A 463 13.79 -27.44 -5.23
C HIS A 463 12.56 -27.07 -6.05
N PHE A 464 12.05 -25.84 -5.90
CA PHE A 464 10.92 -25.34 -6.69
C PHE A 464 11.26 -25.14 -8.17
N ALA A 465 12.53 -24.87 -8.50
CA ALA A 465 13.01 -24.87 -9.88
C ALA A 465 12.82 -26.25 -10.52
N ALA A 466 13.30 -27.29 -9.83
CA ALA A 466 13.24 -28.66 -10.29
C ALA A 466 11.82 -29.27 -10.20
N HIS A 467 11.00 -28.81 -9.24
CA HIS A 467 9.66 -29.35 -8.99
C HIS A 467 8.61 -28.22 -8.86
N PRO A 468 8.27 -27.48 -9.94
CA PRO A 468 7.38 -26.31 -9.85
C PRO A 468 5.97 -26.60 -9.33
N LEU A 469 5.46 -27.83 -9.52
CA LEU A 469 4.15 -28.25 -9.01
C LEU A 469 4.12 -28.44 -7.49
N GLU A 470 5.28 -28.57 -6.83
CA GLU A 470 5.37 -28.64 -5.37
C GLU A 470 5.43 -27.25 -4.72
N ALA A 471 5.62 -26.19 -5.50
CA ALA A 471 5.69 -24.80 -5.04
C ALA A 471 4.28 -24.21 -4.77
N GLN A 472 3.51 -24.88 -3.91
CA GLN A 472 2.14 -24.50 -3.59
C GLN A 472 1.81 -24.74 -2.11
N GLY A 473 0.71 -24.14 -1.64
CA GLY A 473 0.17 -24.34 -0.30
C GLY A 473 1.15 -23.94 0.82
N PRO A 474 1.21 -24.69 1.94
CA PRO A 474 2.01 -24.31 3.11
C PRO A 474 3.52 -24.19 2.85
N LEU A 475 4.06 -24.95 1.90
CA LEU A 475 5.49 -24.90 1.57
C LEU A 475 5.83 -23.59 0.84
N GLN A 476 4.97 -23.16 -0.09
CA GLN A 476 5.09 -21.87 -0.77
C GLN A 476 4.89 -20.69 0.20
N GLN A 477 3.90 -20.76 1.10
CA GLN A 477 3.68 -19.72 2.10
C GLN A 477 4.92 -19.54 2.99
N CYS A 478 5.49 -20.65 3.48
CA CYS A 478 6.73 -20.63 4.26
C CYS A 478 7.89 -19.99 3.48
N PHE A 479 8.04 -20.30 2.20
CA PHE A 479 9.04 -19.63 1.35
C PHE A 479 8.84 -18.12 1.32
N PHE A 480 7.61 -17.64 1.11
CA PHE A 480 7.33 -16.20 1.07
C PHE A 480 7.55 -15.52 2.42
N ASP A 481 7.17 -16.16 3.53
CA ASP A 481 7.40 -15.63 4.87
C ASP A 481 8.91 -15.51 5.16
N LEU A 482 9.68 -16.55 4.81
CA LEU A 482 11.15 -16.54 4.93
C LEU A 482 11.80 -15.50 4.01
N ALA A 483 11.30 -15.35 2.78
CA ALA A 483 11.82 -14.38 1.80
C ALA A 483 11.53 -12.93 2.23
N HIS A 484 10.34 -12.68 2.77
CA HIS A 484 9.99 -11.40 3.36
C HIS A 484 10.88 -11.06 4.55
N PHE A 485 11.08 -12.02 5.46
CA PHE A 485 11.99 -11.85 6.59
C PHE A 485 13.43 -11.58 6.15
N ALA A 486 13.94 -12.33 5.15
CA ALA A 486 15.30 -12.14 4.63
C ALA A 486 15.49 -10.74 4.01
N ARG A 487 14.52 -10.27 3.22
CA ARG A 487 14.56 -8.92 2.63
C ARG A 487 14.60 -7.82 3.70
N LEU A 488 13.85 -7.99 4.79
CA LEU A 488 13.91 -7.06 5.93
C LEU A 488 15.19 -7.20 6.74
N ALA A 489 15.80 -8.39 6.77
CA ALA A 489 17.11 -8.61 7.38
C ALA A 489 18.23 -7.90 6.60
N ASP A 490 18.17 -7.91 5.26
CA ASP A 490 19.15 -7.23 4.40
C ASP A 490 19.07 -5.71 4.51
N SER A 491 17.89 -5.17 4.81
CA SER A 491 17.63 -3.74 5.04
C SER A 491 17.56 -3.39 6.53
N PHE A 492 18.02 -4.27 7.43
CA PHE A 492 17.91 -4.03 8.86
C PHE A 492 18.81 -2.89 9.32
N GLY A 493 18.26 -1.97 10.10
CA GLY A 493 18.97 -0.79 10.60
C GLY A 493 18.31 -0.20 11.84
N THR A 494 18.69 1.02 12.19
CA THR A 494 18.19 1.75 13.38
C THR A 494 16.67 1.94 13.37
N HIS A 495 16.03 1.84 12.22
CA HIS A 495 14.59 1.95 12.06
C HIS A 495 13.79 0.70 12.51
N SER A 496 14.47 -0.41 12.81
CA SER A 496 13.86 -1.68 13.18
C SER A 496 14.52 -2.29 14.42
N VAL A 497 13.89 -3.32 14.98
CA VAL A 497 14.44 -4.13 16.07
C VAL A 497 14.21 -5.61 15.79
N PHE A 498 15.17 -6.45 16.17
CA PHE A 498 15.03 -7.89 16.13
C PHE A 498 14.48 -8.40 17.47
N GLU A 499 13.34 -9.07 17.44
CA GLU A 499 12.61 -9.51 18.62
C GLU A 499 12.65 -11.03 18.74
N SER A 500 12.91 -11.49 19.96
CA SER A 500 12.85 -12.89 20.34
C SER A 500 11.76 -13.10 21.38
N LEU A 501 10.78 -13.92 21.03
CA LEU A 501 9.54 -14.15 21.79
C LEU A 501 9.52 -15.63 22.25
N LEU A 502 9.99 -15.91 23.48
CA LEU A 502 10.12 -17.30 23.98
C LEU A 502 8.76 -17.98 24.19
N ALA A 503 7.80 -17.27 24.80
CA ALA A 503 6.48 -17.83 25.09
C ALA A 503 5.70 -18.24 23.84
N GLU A 504 5.98 -17.58 22.71
CA GLU A 504 5.33 -17.82 21.41
C GLU A 504 6.20 -18.65 20.45
N ASP A 505 7.42 -19.02 20.87
CA ASP A 505 8.47 -19.63 20.04
C ASP A 505 8.57 -18.95 18.67
N ALA A 506 8.75 -17.62 18.71
CA ALA A 506 8.73 -16.73 17.55
C ALA A 506 9.95 -15.79 17.50
N LEU A 507 10.36 -15.45 16.29
CA LEU A 507 11.36 -14.42 16.00
C LEU A 507 10.74 -13.40 15.05
N ALA A 508 10.98 -12.11 15.28
CA ALA A 508 10.42 -11.06 14.47
C ALA A 508 11.45 -9.97 14.13
N ILE A 509 11.28 -9.36 12.97
CA ILE A 509 11.82 -8.02 12.69
C ILE A 509 10.64 -7.08 12.79
N ARG A 510 10.63 -6.22 13.81
CA ARG A 510 9.60 -5.19 13.97
C ARG A 510 10.14 -3.86 13.50
N ASN A 511 9.49 -3.29 12.48
CA ASN A 511 9.78 -1.92 12.07
C ASN A 511 9.16 -0.93 13.06
N LEU A 512 9.99 -0.02 13.55
CA LEU A 512 9.59 1.04 14.49
C LEU A 512 9.36 2.36 13.76
N VAL A 513 10.16 2.62 12.72
CA VAL A 513 10.11 3.83 11.91
C VAL A 513 10.11 3.45 10.43
N PRO A 514 9.01 3.59 9.69
CA PRO A 514 8.97 3.18 8.29
C PRO A 514 9.65 4.18 7.34
N ALA A 515 10.07 5.35 7.83
CA ALA A 515 10.66 6.43 7.02
C ALA A 515 11.65 5.98 5.93
N PRO A 516 12.69 5.18 6.22
CA PRO A 516 13.68 4.80 5.19
C PRO A 516 13.07 3.99 4.03
N PHE A 517 11.96 3.31 4.26
CA PHE A 517 11.24 2.61 3.20
C PHE A 517 10.29 3.53 2.43
N LEU A 518 9.70 4.55 3.07
CA LEU A 518 8.74 5.42 2.41
C LEU A 518 9.39 6.62 1.71
N GLU A 519 10.57 7.05 2.13
CA GLU A 519 11.35 8.13 1.51
C GLU A 519 11.47 8.00 -0.02
N PRO A 520 11.89 6.86 -0.60
CA PRO A 520 11.96 6.71 -2.05
C PRO A 520 10.59 6.86 -2.74
N ARG A 521 9.50 6.52 -2.06
CA ARG A 521 8.14 6.61 -2.63
C ARG A 521 7.66 8.05 -2.66
N PHE A 522 7.95 8.83 -1.63
CA PHE A 522 7.66 10.27 -1.65
C PHE A 522 8.55 11.00 -2.67
N ALA A 523 9.82 10.61 -2.77
CA ALA A 523 10.76 11.18 -3.74
C ALA A 523 10.40 10.86 -5.20
N ASP A 524 9.95 9.64 -5.49
CA ASP A 524 9.51 9.22 -6.83
C ASP A 524 8.13 9.80 -7.20
N SER A 525 7.34 10.28 -6.22
CA SER A 525 6.06 10.95 -6.48
C SER A 525 6.28 12.39 -6.96
N LEU A 526 5.48 12.85 -7.92
CA LEU A 526 5.49 14.26 -8.32
C LEU A 526 4.99 15.15 -7.18
N SER A 527 3.91 14.73 -6.52
CA SER A 527 3.36 15.45 -5.37
C SER A 527 2.58 14.47 -4.51
N THR A 528 2.74 14.55 -3.19
CA THR A 528 1.96 13.73 -2.25
C THR A 528 1.19 14.60 -1.26
N THR A 529 -0.13 14.45 -1.20
CA THR A 529 -0.94 15.07 -0.14
C THR A 529 -1.45 14.00 0.80
N CYS A 530 -0.97 14.05 2.04
CA CYS A 530 -1.45 13.26 3.17
C CYS A 530 -2.47 14.08 3.96
N PHE A 531 -3.71 13.62 4.05
CA PHE A 531 -4.77 14.39 4.72
C PHE A 531 -5.64 13.53 5.65
N SER A 532 -6.02 14.10 6.80
CA SER A 532 -6.93 13.45 7.74
C SER A 532 -7.49 14.43 8.79
N GLY A 533 -8.54 14.04 9.53
CA GLY A 533 -9.07 14.82 10.65
C GLY A 533 -8.22 14.82 11.92
N THR A 534 -7.23 13.93 12.03
CA THR A 534 -6.36 13.80 13.21
C THR A 534 -4.91 13.58 12.78
N LEU A 535 -4.36 14.53 12.02
CA LEU A 535 -3.01 14.45 11.44
C LEU A 535 -2.08 15.48 12.07
N ALA A 536 -2.07 15.55 13.39
CA ALA A 536 -1.19 16.42 14.16
C ALA A 536 -0.63 15.65 15.38
N PRO A 537 0.58 15.98 15.86
CA PRO A 537 1.49 17.02 15.35
C PRO A 537 2.13 16.68 14.00
N PHE A 538 2.33 17.67 13.13
CA PHE A 538 2.88 17.43 11.78
C PHE A 538 4.32 16.92 11.80
N GLY A 539 5.16 17.41 12.73
CA GLY A 539 6.55 16.95 12.87
C GLY A 539 6.62 15.44 13.12
N PHE A 540 5.78 14.92 14.02
CA PHE A 540 5.69 13.48 14.29
C PHE A 540 5.45 12.64 13.03
N TYR A 541 4.49 13.05 12.18
CA TYR A 541 4.20 12.32 10.95
C TYR A 541 5.27 12.54 9.87
N ARG A 542 5.83 13.74 9.75
CA ARG A 542 6.91 14.02 8.81
C ARG A 542 8.12 13.13 9.11
N ASP A 543 8.53 13.12 10.38
CA ASP A 543 9.73 12.43 10.83
C ASP A 543 9.54 10.90 10.79
N THR A 544 8.39 10.37 11.21
CA THR A 544 8.16 8.92 11.24
C THR A 544 7.82 8.31 9.87
N LEU A 545 7.23 9.09 8.96
CA LEU A 545 6.97 8.66 7.58
C LEU A 545 8.12 8.97 6.63
N GLY A 546 9.08 9.83 6.98
CA GLY A 546 10.17 10.19 6.07
C GLY A 546 9.72 11.10 4.93
N LEU A 547 8.85 12.05 5.24
CA LEU A 547 8.45 13.08 4.28
C LEU A 547 9.58 14.12 4.12
N PRO A 548 9.76 14.71 2.92
CA PRO A 548 10.79 15.73 2.69
C PRO A 548 10.73 16.89 3.69
N ASP A 549 11.87 17.46 4.07
CA ASP A 549 11.96 18.60 5.01
C ASP A 549 11.12 19.79 4.59
N ASP A 550 10.95 19.95 3.29
CA ASP A 550 10.27 21.06 2.65
C ASP A 550 8.74 20.80 2.55
N THR A 551 8.23 19.70 3.13
CA THR A 551 6.80 19.37 3.18
C THR A 551 5.98 20.49 3.79
N ALA A 552 4.97 20.97 3.05
CA ALA A 552 4.04 21.98 3.53
C ALA A 552 3.10 21.38 4.58
N THR A 553 2.63 22.21 5.51
CA THR A 553 1.66 21.82 6.54
C THR A 553 0.44 22.73 6.52
N LEU A 554 -0.73 22.17 6.81
CA LEU A 554 -1.98 22.94 6.90
C LEU A 554 -2.86 22.36 8.00
N ASP A 555 -3.24 23.18 8.98
CA ASP A 555 -4.32 22.86 9.92
C ASP A 555 -5.56 23.67 9.54
N VAL A 556 -6.55 23.00 8.97
CA VAL A 556 -7.79 23.63 8.52
C VAL A 556 -8.68 23.86 9.73
N GLY A 557 -9.09 25.12 9.92
CA GLY A 557 -10.01 25.50 10.97
C GLY A 557 -11.30 24.67 10.95
N SER A 558 -11.77 24.27 12.13
CA SER A 558 -12.98 23.47 12.26
C SER A 558 -14.22 24.20 11.74
N PRO A 559 -15.10 23.51 10.98
CA PRO A 559 -16.43 24.05 10.67
C PRO A 559 -17.31 24.11 11.93
N PHE A 560 -16.99 23.27 12.93
CA PHE A 560 -17.76 23.15 14.17
C PHE A 560 -17.50 24.32 15.11
N ARG A 561 -18.55 24.73 15.79
CA ARG A 561 -18.52 25.74 16.84
C ARG A 561 -18.30 25.08 18.19
N GLY A 562 -17.54 25.74 19.07
CA GLY A 562 -17.22 25.23 20.41
C GLY A 562 -18.47 24.96 21.25
N GLU A 563 -19.57 25.68 21.01
CA GLU A 563 -20.85 25.49 21.72
C GLU A 563 -21.54 24.15 21.40
N GLN A 564 -21.20 23.50 20.28
CA GLN A 564 -21.81 22.23 19.88
C GLN A 564 -21.31 21.05 20.70
N LEU A 565 -20.05 21.09 21.14
CA LEU A 565 -19.44 20.04 21.95
C LEU A 565 -19.09 20.59 23.32
N THR A 566 -19.89 20.25 24.32
CA THR A 566 -19.50 20.55 25.70
C THR A 566 -18.43 19.55 26.15
N VAL A 567 -17.18 19.99 26.20
CA VAL A 567 -16.04 19.16 26.63
C VAL A 567 -15.76 19.38 28.11
N ARG A 568 -15.85 18.33 28.92
CA ARG A 568 -15.63 18.37 30.36
C ARG A 568 -14.47 17.48 30.78
N ILE A 569 -13.55 17.99 31.58
CA ILE A 569 -12.45 17.22 32.18
C ILE A 569 -12.78 16.93 33.64
N ALA A 570 -12.78 15.66 34.03
CA ALA A 570 -12.85 15.26 35.43
C ALA A 570 -11.46 15.38 36.08
N THR A 571 -11.20 16.50 36.76
CA THR A 571 -9.88 16.79 37.36
C THR A 571 -9.57 16.00 38.62
N ASP A 572 -10.57 15.31 39.17
CA ASP A 572 -10.53 14.47 40.36
C ASP A 572 -10.54 12.95 40.05
N VAL A 573 -10.44 12.57 38.76
CA VAL A 573 -10.37 11.17 38.31
C VAL A 573 -8.98 10.87 37.79
N SER A 574 -8.37 9.77 38.23
CA SER A 574 -7.11 9.24 37.67
C SER A 574 -7.36 7.86 37.09
N THR A 575 -7.02 7.65 35.81
CA THR A 575 -7.12 6.33 35.16
C THR A 575 -5.76 5.64 35.05
N ARG A 576 -4.78 6.05 35.87
CA ARG A 576 -3.51 5.32 36.02
C ARG A 576 -3.79 3.98 36.69
N PHE A 577 -3.03 2.95 36.32
CA PHE A 577 -3.26 1.58 36.77
C PHE A 577 -3.47 1.47 38.30
N ARG A 578 -2.65 2.17 39.09
CA ARG A 578 -2.70 2.18 40.56
C ARG A 578 -3.95 2.86 41.15
N ASP A 579 -4.58 3.77 40.41
CA ASP A 579 -5.71 4.58 40.87
C ASP A 579 -7.07 4.09 40.35
N ARG A 580 -7.09 3.30 39.25
CA ARG A 580 -8.33 2.90 38.53
C ARG A 580 -9.40 2.32 39.42
N ALA A 581 -9.04 1.42 40.35
CA ALA A 581 -9.99 0.80 41.27
C ALA A 581 -10.64 1.85 42.21
N ARG A 582 -9.84 2.78 42.73
CA ARG A 582 -10.32 3.87 43.60
C ARG A 582 -11.17 4.89 42.85
N SER A 583 -10.83 5.18 41.59
CA SER A 583 -11.55 6.14 40.76
C SER A 583 -12.79 5.56 40.06
N LEU A 584 -12.99 4.23 40.08
CA LEU A 584 -14.05 3.56 39.35
C LEU A 584 -15.45 4.07 39.73
N ASP A 585 -15.75 4.11 41.04
CA ASP A 585 -17.03 4.59 41.55
C ASP A 585 -17.32 6.03 41.11
N ARG A 586 -16.29 6.89 41.11
CA ARG A 586 -16.41 8.27 40.64
C ARG A 586 -16.72 8.32 39.14
N VAL A 587 -16.06 7.51 38.33
CA VAL A 587 -16.33 7.39 36.88
C VAL A 587 -17.79 6.98 36.64
N ILE A 588 -18.28 5.95 37.34
CA ILE A 588 -19.66 5.47 37.21
C ILE A 588 -20.67 6.54 37.60
N ARG A 589 -20.44 7.25 38.71
CA ARG A 589 -21.31 8.36 39.12
C ARG A 589 -21.36 9.49 38.09
N ILE A 590 -20.23 9.84 37.46
CA ILE A 590 -20.21 10.86 36.40
C ILE A 590 -21.06 10.40 35.20
N ILE A 591 -20.89 9.15 34.76
CA ILE A 591 -21.64 8.56 33.64
C ILE A 591 -23.14 8.56 33.96
N ALA A 592 -23.52 8.06 35.13
CA ALA A 592 -24.92 7.98 35.58
C ALA A 592 -25.56 9.38 35.71
N ALA A 593 -24.85 10.35 36.30
CA ALA A 593 -25.37 11.71 36.46
C ALA A 593 -25.61 12.40 35.10
N GLN A 594 -24.69 12.24 34.15
CA GLN A 594 -24.89 12.78 32.80
C GLN A 594 -26.04 12.08 32.07
N TYR A 595 -26.14 10.75 32.16
CA TYR A 595 -27.25 10.02 31.55
C TYR A 595 -28.60 10.44 32.14
N ALA A 596 -28.69 10.61 33.47
CA ALA A 596 -29.91 11.07 34.14
C ALA A 596 -30.30 12.51 33.72
N ALA A 597 -29.32 13.40 33.56
CA ALA A 597 -29.56 14.78 33.12
C ALA A 597 -30.01 14.87 31.65
N GLN A 598 -29.48 14.00 30.79
CA GLN A 598 -29.83 13.96 29.37
C GLN A 598 -29.84 12.50 28.88
N PRO A 599 -30.97 11.79 29.01
CA PRO A 599 -31.09 10.43 28.51
C PRO A 599 -30.92 10.37 27.00
N GLY A 600 -30.18 9.38 26.52
CA GLY A 600 -29.90 9.20 25.09
C GLY A 600 -28.86 8.11 24.88
N ASN A 601 -28.34 8.03 23.66
CA ASN A 601 -27.28 7.09 23.33
C ASN A 601 -25.89 7.64 23.68
N TYR A 602 -25.14 6.90 24.50
CA TYR A 602 -23.77 7.23 24.88
C TYR A 602 -22.79 6.10 24.59
N LEU A 603 -21.53 6.46 24.38
CA LEU A 603 -20.44 5.50 24.22
C LEU A 603 -19.32 5.80 25.22
N ALA A 604 -19.01 4.84 26.08
CA ALA A 604 -17.98 4.93 27.10
C ALA A 604 -16.75 4.10 26.71
N PHE A 605 -15.60 4.77 26.59
CA PHE A 605 -14.34 4.21 26.14
C PHE A 605 -13.35 4.01 27.30
N PHE A 606 -12.77 2.81 27.35
CA PHE A 606 -11.82 2.39 28.39
C PHE A 606 -10.50 1.92 27.79
N SER A 607 -9.42 1.94 28.59
CA SER A 607 -8.07 1.58 28.14
C SER A 607 -7.85 0.09 27.87
N SER A 608 -8.67 -0.79 28.44
CA SER A 608 -8.51 -2.24 28.32
C SER A 608 -9.84 -2.95 28.55
N PHE A 609 -9.95 -4.19 28.05
CA PHE A 609 -11.11 -5.05 28.29
C PHE A 609 -11.37 -5.32 29.77
N GLU A 610 -10.31 -5.40 30.58
CA GLU A 610 -10.45 -5.61 32.02
C GLU A 610 -11.10 -4.40 32.69
N TYR A 611 -10.61 -3.19 32.40
CA TYR A 611 -11.18 -1.98 32.98
C TYR A 611 -12.60 -1.71 32.46
N LEU A 612 -12.84 -1.99 31.18
CA LEU A 612 -14.18 -1.98 30.58
C LEU A 612 -15.13 -2.89 31.34
N ARG A 613 -14.74 -4.15 31.57
CA ARG A 613 -15.58 -5.13 32.26
C ARG A 613 -15.90 -4.67 33.68
N SER A 614 -14.90 -4.23 34.45
CA SER A 614 -15.13 -3.72 35.81
C SER A 614 -16.07 -2.52 35.83
N ALA A 615 -15.96 -1.61 34.86
CA ALA A 615 -16.86 -0.47 34.75
C ALA A 615 -18.27 -0.85 34.32
N PHE A 616 -18.40 -1.76 33.36
CA PHE A 616 -19.70 -2.26 32.92
C PHE A 616 -20.44 -3.00 34.03
N GLU A 617 -19.78 -3.92 34.75
CA GLU A 617 -20.36 -4.66 35.87
C GLU A 617 -20.78 -3.73 37.01
N ALA A 618 -19.92 -2.77 37.39
CA ALA A 618 -20.23 -1.78 38.41
C ALA A 618 -21.40 -0.87 37.99
N PHE A 619 -21.45 -0.44 36.72
CA PHE A 619 -22.54 0.38 36.19
C PHE A 619 -23.86 -0.39 36.20
N ALA A 620 -23.88 -1.62 35.68
CA ALA A 620 -25.09 -2.45 35.62
C ALA A 620 -25.65 -2.77 37.01
N LEU A 621 -24.78 -2.95 38.01
CA LEU A 621 -25.21 -3.15 39.40
C LEU A 621 -25.80 -1.88 40.02
N GLN A 622 -25.20 -0.71 39.76
CA GLN A 622 -25.63 0.56 40.35
C GLN A 622 -26.82 1.20 39.61
N GLN A 623 -27.02 0.89 38.33
CA GLN A 623 -28.00 1.50 37.43
C GLN A 623 -28.74 0.44 36.59
N PRO A 624 -29.47 -0.51 37.22
CA PRO A 624 -30.07 -1.66 36.50
C PRO A 624 -31.13 -1.25 35.46
N GLU A 625 -31.76 -0.09 35.64
CA GLU A 625 -32.80 0.44 34.73
C GLU A 625 -32.22 1.08 33.45
N VAL A 626 -30.91 1.32 33.39
CA VAL A 626 -30.27 1.96 32.23
C VAL A 626 -29.82 0.88 31.23
N PRO A 627 -30.36 0.87 30.00
CA PRO A 627 -29.90 -0.08 28.98
C PRO A 627 -28.40 0.09 28.73
N SER A 628 -27.63 -0.97 28.95
CA SER A 628 -26.19 -0.94 28.75
C SER A 628 -25.70 -2.24 28.13
N TRP A 629 -24.66 -2.14 27.31
CA TRP A 629 -24.05 -3.30 26.65
C TRP A 629 -22.55 -3.09 26.47
N ALA A 630 -21.80 -4.18 26.40
CA ALA A 630 -20.33 -4.15 26.41
C ALA A 630 -19.72 -4.84 25.19
N GLN A 631 -18.59 -4.30 24.73
CA GLN A 631 -17.71 -4.97 23.79
C GLN A 631 -17.05 -6.19 24.44
N SER A 632 -17.08 -7.32 23.74
CA SER A 632 -16.38 -8.55 24.13
C SER A 632 -15.09 -8.74 23.30
N ARG A 633 -14.16 -9.56 23.83
CA ARG A 633 -12.93 -9.90 23.10
C ARG A 633 -13.28 -10.78 21.90
N GLY A 634 -12.68 -10.49 20.75
CA GLY A 634 -12.84 -11.33 19.56
C GLY A 634 -14.21 -11.23 18.87
N MET A 635 -14.99 -10.16 19.09
CA MET A 635 -16.26 -9.94 18.39
C MET A 635 -16.11 -10.12 16.87
N ARG A 636 -16.93 -11.02 16.30
CA ARG A 636 -17.11 -11.20 14.86
C ARG A 636 -17.80 -9.99 14.25
N GLU A 637 -17.74 -9.88 12.92
CA GLU A 637 -18.32 -8.75 12.20
C GLU A 637 -19.82 -8.57 12.49
N SER A 638 -20.61 -9.65 12.45
CA SER A 638 -22.05 -9.61 12.78
C SER A 638 -22.35 -9.17 14.22
N GLU A 639 -21.48 -9.50 15.17
CA GLU A 639 -21.61 -9.05 16.57
C GLU A 639 -21.27 -7.56 16.71
N ARG A 640 -20.32 -7.06 15.92
CA ARG A 640 -20.00 -5.62 15.87
C ARG A 640 -21.14 -4.83 15.24
N GLU A 641 -21.71 -5.32 14.15
CA GLU A 641 -22.90 -4.73 13.53
C GLU A 641 -24.06 -4.68 14.52
N SER A 642 -24.29 -5.78 15.27
CA SER A 642 -25.34 -5.86 16.29
C SER A 642 -25.08 -4.91 17.46
N PHE A 643 -23.82 -4.68 17.85
CA PHE A 643 -23.43 -3.67 18.84
C PHE A 643 -23.80 -2.26 18.36
N ILE A 644 -23.49 -1.94 17.09
CA ILE A 644 -23.73 -0.63 16.48
C ILE A 644 -25.21 -0.39 16.24
N ALA A 645 -25.97 -1.41 15.83
CA ALA A 645 -27.39 -1.31 15.52
C ALA A 645 -28.25 -0.84 16.71
N ARG A 646 -27.76 -0.99 17.95
CA ARG A 646 -28.43 -0.47 19.16
C ARG A 646 -28.42 1.06 19.26
N PHE A 647 -27.50 1.74 18.56
CA PHE A 647 -27.44 3.19 18.46
C PHE A 647 -28.44 3.71 17.41
N ALA A 648 -29.73 3.46 17.65
CA ALA A 648 -30.82 3.94 16.79
C ALA A 648 -31.20 5.40 17.12
N PRO A 649 -31.74 6.17 16.15
CA PRO A 649 -32.30 7.49 16.41
C PRO A 649 -33.33 7.45 17.55
N GLY A 650 -33.31 8.43 18.45
CA GLY A 650 -34.13 8.44 19.67
C GLY A 650 -33.80 7.35 20.71
N GLY A 651 -32.79 6.52 20.45
CA GLY A 651 -32.38 5.44 21.34
C GLY A 651 -31.84 5.95 22.69
N ARG A 652 -31.92 5.07 23.69
CA ARG A 652 -31.46 5.34 25.05
C ARG A 652 -30.63 4.17 25.54
N GLY A 653 -29.37 4.44 25.86
CA GLY A 653 -28.49 3.46 26.48
C GLY A 653 -27.01 3.78 26.33
N ILE A 654 -26.18 2.96 26.97
CA ILE A 654 -24.74 3.19 27.05
C ILE A 654 -23.99 1.95 26.54
N GLY A 655 -23.26 2.12 25.44
CA GLY A 655 -22.29 1.13 24.98
C GLY A 655 -20.95 1.31 25.69
N PHE A 656 -20.33 0.22 26.13
CA PHE A 656 -19.00 0.19 26.73
C PHE A 656 -18.02 -0.44 25.73
N ALA A 657 -16.96 0.28 25.36
CA ALA A 657 -16.00 -0.13 24.33
C ALA A 657 -14.55 0.16 24.72
N VAL A 658 -13.60 -0.51 24.07
CA VAL A 658 -12.17 -0.24 24.24
C VAL A 658 -11.75 0.90 23.30
N LEU A 659 -11.02 1.88 23.84
CA LEU A 659 -10.49 3.00 23.07
C LEU A 659 -9.45 2.52 22.02
N GLY A 660 -9.53 3.03 20.80
CA GLY A 660 -8.69 2.57 19.68
C GLY A 660 -9.06 1.18 19.15
N GLY A 661 -10.21 0.63 19.57
CA GLY A 661 -10.81 -0.56 18.98
C GLY A 661 -11.73 -0.23 17.78
N PRO A 662 -12.40 -1.24 17.20
CA PRO A 662 -13.26 -1.07 16.02
C PRO A 662 -14.40 -0.07 16.20
N PHE A 663 -14.84 0.20 17.43
CA PHE A 663 -15.89 1.17 17.74
C PHE A 663 -15.36 2.60 17.95
N GLY A 664 -14.06 2.77 18.22
CA GLY A 664 -13.41 4.08 18.20
C GLY A 664 -13.05 4.52 16.77
N GLU A 665 -12.87 3.54 15.87
CA GLU A 665 -12.37 3.75 14.52
C GLU A 665 -13.29 3.15 13.43
N GLY A 666 -14.13 3.98 12.80
CA GLY A 666 -14.80 3.60 11.54
C GLY A 666 -16.28 3.28 11.63
N ILE A 667 -16.92 3.50 12.77
CA ILE A 667 -18.38 3.53 12.87
C ILE A 667 -18.91 4.93 12.50
N ASP A 668 -20.10 4.96 11.91
CA ASP A 668 -20.81 6.19 11.56
C ASP A 668 -22.16 6.25 12.29
N LEU A 669 -22.24 7.15 13.27
CA LEU A 669 -23.41 7.36 14.15
C LEU A 669 -23.84 8.83 14.06
N PRO A 670 -24.42 9.28 12.93
CA PRO A 670 -24.78 10.68 12.74
C PRO A 670 -26.01 11.10 13.57
N GLY A 671 -26.09 12.40 13.86
CA GLY A 671 -27.24 13.01 14.54
C GLY A 671 -27.43 12.55 15.97
N ASP A 672 -28.67 12.27 16.36
CA ASP A 672 -29.04 11.88 17.72
C ASP A 672 -28.72 10.41 18.07
N ARG A 673 -28.13 9.67 17.13
CA ARG A 673 -27.67 8.29 17.36
C ARG A 673 -26.57 8.21 18.42
N LEU A 674 -25.84 9.29 18.67
CA LEU A 674 -24.84 9.39 19.74
C LEU A 674 -24.78 10.80 20.31
N VAL A 675 -25.42 11.02 21.46
CA VAL A 675 -25.52 12.36 22.09
C VAL A 675 -24.33 12.69 23.01
N GLY A 676 -23.49 11.71 23.31
CA GLY A 676 -22.26 11.97 24.04
C GLY A 676 -21.31 10.78 24.16
N ALA A 677 -20.08 11.08 24.58
CA ALA A 677 -19.05 10.08 24.82
C ALA A 677 -18.31 10.32 26.13
N PHE A 678 -17.89 9.23 26.76
CA PHE A 678 -17.01 9.23 27.93
C PHE A 678 -15.69 8.57 27.55
N VAL A 679 -14.56 9.19 27.88
CA VAL A 679 -13.24 8.67 27.58
C VAL A 679 -12.44 8.60 28.88
N ALA A 680 -12.34 7.39 29.43
CA ALA A 680 -11.63 7.08 30.68
C ALA A 680 -10.21 6.57 30.42
N SER A 681 -9.45 7.29 29.58
CA SER A 681 -8.05 7.02 29.28
C SER A 681 -7.44 8.12 28.39
N LEU A 682 -6.12 8.33 28.47
CA LEU A 682 -5.37 9.08 27.46
C LEU A 682 -5.07 8.25 26.19
N GLY A 683 -5.56 7.00 26.11
CA GLY A 683 -5.29 6.11 24.98
C GLY A 683 -3.86 5.62 24.87
N LEU A 684 -3.03 5.87 25.89
CA LEU A 684 -1.62 5.50 25.91
C LEU A 684 -1.49 3.98 25.67
N PRO A 685 -0.57 3.54 24.78
CA PRO A 685 -0.15 2.16 24.68
C PRO A 685 0.23 1.56 26.03
N GLN A 686 0.20 0.23 26.12
CA GLN A 686 0.61 -0.47 27.33
C GLN A 686 2.09 -0.21 27.61
N HIS A 687 2.44 -0.18 28.89
CA HIS A 687 3.84 -0.06 29.29
C HIS A 687 4.40 -1.47 29.41
N ASP A 688 5.05 -1.92 28.34
CA ASP A 688 5.69 -3.22 28.18
C ASP A 688 7.07 -3.04 27.56
N ALA A 689 7.88 -4.11 27.56
CA ALA A 689 9.24 -4.06 27.06
C ALA A 689 9.34 -3.67 25.58
N GLY A 690 8.34 -4.02 24.75
CA GLY A 690 8.33 -3.66 23.33
C GLY A 690 8.06 -2.18 23.09
N ASN A 691 7.15 -1.58 23.87
CA ASN A 691 6.88 -0.15 23.85
C ASN A 691 8.01 0.66 24.48
N GLU A 692 8.70 0.15 25.51
CA GLU A 692 9.89 0.81 26.04
C GLU A 692 11.05 0.81 25.05
N CYS A 693 11.28 -0.29 24.32
CA CYS A 693 12.22 -0.32 23.20
C CYS A 693 11.87 0.73 22.13
N MET A 694 10.57 0.86 21.79
CA MET A 694 10.10 1.90 20.89
C MET A 694 10.37 3.31 21.44
N ARG A 695 10.12 3.55 22.74
CA ARG A 695 10.40 4.83 23.42
C ARG A 695 11.87 5.21 23.34
N GLU A 696 12.76 4.27 23.66
CA GLU A 696 14.20 4.48 23.59
C GLU A 696 14.65 4.75 22.16
N ARG A 697 14.11 4.02 21.18
CA ARG A 697 14.42 4.27 19.78
C ARG A 697 13.99 5.65 19.31
N MET A 698 12.76 6.05 19.62
CA MET A 698 12.24 7.37 19.25
C MET A 698 13.02 8.49 19.96
N GLN A 699 13.49 8.25 21.19
CA GLN A 699 14.37 9.19 21.89
C GLN A 699 15.71 9.34 21.17
N ALA A 700 16.32 8.24 20.73
CA ALA A 700 17.60 8.27 20.03
C ALA A 700 17.51 8.93 18.64
N LEU A 701 16.41 8.71 17.92
CA LEU A 701 16.21 9.24 16.56
C LEU A 701 15.72 10.69 16.54
N PHE A 702 14.80 11.06 17.43
CA PHE A 702 14.05 12.32 17.34
C PHE A 702 14.09 13.18 18.62
N GLY A 703 14.67 12.69 19.71
CA GLY A 703 14.77 13.44 20.97
C GLY A 703 13.48 13.48 21.82
N GLU A 704 12.37 12.91 21.35
CA GLU A 704 11.06 12.95 22.02
C GLU A 704 10.44 11.54 22.21
N GLY A 705 11.15 10.63 22.90
CA GLY A 705 10.77 9.23 22.97
C GLY A 705 9.37 8.97 23.56
N TYR A 706 9.04 9.64 24.67
CA TYR A 706 7.76 9.46 25.35
C TYR A 706 6.58 10.01 24.54
N ALA A 707 6.76 11.15 23.88
CA ALA A 707 5.70 11.79 23.11
C ALA A 707 5.36 10.97 21.85
N TYR A 708 6.38 10.55 21.11
CA TYR A 708 6.25 9.76 19.87
C TYR A 708 5.66 8.36 20.11
N THR A 709 5.98 7.75 21.25
CA THR A 709 5.55 6.38 21.56
C THR A 709 4.20 6.35 22.24
N TYR A 710 3.96 7.24 23.20
CA TYR A 710 2.78 7.15 24.07
C TYR A 710 1.75 8.25 23.81
N VAL A 711 2.18 9.51 23.83
CA VAL A 711 1.27 10.66 23.91
C VAL A 711 0.56 10.91 22.58
N TYR A 712 1.28 11.08 21.48
CA TYR A 712 0.68 11.42 20.19
C TYR A 712 -0.27 10.31 19.69
N PRO A 713 0.13 9.02 19.66
CA PRO A 713 -0.80 7.95 19.25
C PRO A 713 -1.99 7.79 20.20
N GLY A 714 -1.79 8.03 21.50
CA GLY A 714 -2.86 7.95 22.51
C GLY A 714 -3.92 9.02 22.33
N LEU A 715 -3.50 10.28 22.23
CA LEU A 715 -4.43 11.40 22.05
C LEU A 715 -5.12 11.38 20.69
N GLN A 716 -4.46 10.89 19.65
CA GLN A 716 -5.10 10.65 18.36
C GLN A 716 -6.36 9.77 18.52
N LYS A 717 -6.27 8.66 19.27
CA LYS A 717 -7.43 7.78 19.54
C LYS A 717 -8.53 8.50 20.32
N VAL A 718 -8.17 9.38 21.27
CA VAL A 718 -9.13 10.19 22.02
C VAL A 718 -9.89 11.14 21.10
N VAL A 719 -9.19 11.86 20.22
CA VAL A 719 -9.81 12.79 19.27
C VAL A 719 -10.69 12.04 18.26
N GLN A 720 -10.27 10.87 17.80
CA GLN A 720 -11.07 10.04 16.90
C GLN A 720 -12.35 9.49 17.53
N ALA A 721 -12.29 9.15 18.82
CA ALA A 721 -13.45 8.74 19.60
C ALA A 721 -14.42 9.92 19.84
N ALA A 722 -13.87 11.10 20.16
CA ALA A 722 -14.65 12.32 20.33
C ALA A 722 -15.33 12.77 19.02
N GLY A 723 -14.64 12.64 17.88
CA GLY A 723 -15.18 12.92 16.55
C GLY A 723 -16.31 11.99 16.09
N ARG A 724 -16.75 11.05 16.94
CA ARG A 724 -17.97 10.25 16.72
C ARG A 724 -19.24 10.97 17.21
N VAL A 725 -19.10 11.89 18.17
CA VAL A 725 -20.23 12.64 18.74
C VAL A 725 -20.68 13.75 17.81
N ILE A 726 -19.75 14.36 17.06
CA ILE A 726 -20.06 15.44 16.12
C ILE A 726 -19.56 15.07 14.72
N ARG A 727 -20.49 15.00 13.77
CA ARG A 727 -20.24 14.69 12.36
C ARG A 727 -20.70 15.80 11.43
N SER A 728 -21.81 16.43 11.76
CA SER A 728 -22.43 17.51 11.00
C SER A 728 -22.39 18.83 11.77
N GLU A 729 -22.56 19.94 11.06
CA GLU A 729 -22.63 21.28 11.67
C GLU A 729 -23.89 21.48 12.53
N GLN A 730 -24.84 20.54 12.51
CA GLN A 730 -26.07 20.59 13.32
C GLN A 730 -25.98 19.67 14.54
N ASP A 731 -25.00 18.78 14.61
CA ASP A 731 -24.87 17.86 15.73
C ASP A 731 -24.44 18.64 16.98
N ALA A 732 -24.95 18.21 18.13
CA ALA A 732 -24.56 18.73 19.43
C ALA A 732 -24.46 17.56 20.42
N GLY A 733 -23.52 17.66 21.35
CA GLY A 733 -23.32 16.61 22.33
C GLY A 733 -22.34 16.96 23.43
N VAL A 734 -22.07 15.97 24.26
CA VAL A 734 -21.16 16.10 25.40
C VAL A 734 -19.98 15.14 25.29
N LEU A 735 -18.79 15.60 25.64
CA LEU A 735 -17.59 14.79 25.74
C LEU A 735 -17.03 14.90 27.15
N TYR A 736 -16.88 13.75 27.81
CA TYR A 736 -16.26 13.65 29.11
C TYR A 736 -14.88 13.01 29.00
N LEU A 737 -13.86 13.79 29.33
CA LEU A 737 -12.48 13.37 29.45
C LEU A 737 -12.21 13.01 30.92
N LEU A 738 -12.28 11.73 31.25
CA LEU A 738 -12.30 11.23 32.62
C LEU A 738 -10.89 10.90 33.11
N ASP A 739 -9.95 11.85 33.06
CA ASP A 739 -8.60 11.73 33.63
C ASP A 739 -7.98 13.12 33.90
N ASP A 740 -7.33 13.30 35.05
CA ASP A 740 -6.70 14.56 35.47
C ASP A 740 -5.64 15.06 34.49
N ARG A 741 -4.96 14.16 33.76
CA ARG A 741 -3.87 14.52 32.84
C ARG A 741 -4.36 15.35 31.67
N PHE A 742 -5.64 15.26 31.29
CA PHE A 742 -6.19 16.13 30.25
C PHE A 742 -6.16 17.61 30.64
N ALA A 743 -6.04 17.96 31.93
CA ALA A 743 -5.91 19.35 32.37
C ALA A 743 -4.48 19.91 32.22
N ARG A 744 -3.47 19.05 32.01
CA ARG A 744 -2.07 19.46 31.86
C ARG A 744 -1.88 20.27 30.58
N ARG A 745 -1.04 21.31 30.63
CA ARG A 745 -0.84 22.24 29.52
C ARG A 745 -0.36 21.53 28.26
N GLU A 746 0.60 20.61 28.38
CA GLU A 746 1.13 19.87 27.24
C GLU A 746 0.10 18.98 26.55
N ILE A 747 -0.83 18.38 27.31
CA ILE A 747 -1.91 17.56 26.76
C ILE A 747 -3.00 18.43 26.14
N ARG A 748 -3.38 19.52 26.80
CA ARG A 748 -4.38 20.46 26.27
C ARG A 748 -3.98 21.07 24.93
N ALA A 749 -2.68 21.33 24.73
CA ALA A 749 -2.15 21.86 23.49
C ALA A 749 -2.30 20.91 22.29
N LEU A 750 -2.48 19.60 22.55
CA LEU A 750 -2.66 18.57 21.53
C LEU A 750 -4.13 18.23 21.27
N LEU A 751 -5.06 18.78 22.06
CA LEU A 751 -6.49 18.64 21.81
C LEU A 751 -6.93 19.63 20.71
N PRO A 752 -8.02 19.33 19.97
CA PRO A 752 -8.51 20.24 18.94
C PRO A 752 -8.78 21.64 19.50
N ALA A 753 -8.19 22.67 18.86
CA ALA A 753 -8.22 24.04 19.37
C ALA A 753 -9.63 24.63 19.50
N TRP A 754 -10.61 24.11 18.75
CA TRP A 754 -12.00 24.55 18.81
C TRP A 754 -12.77 23.99 20.02
N TRP A 755 -12.22 23.03 20.76
CA TRP A 755 -12.85 22.48 21.96
C TRP A 755 -12.85 23.51 23.10
N GLN A 756 -14.03 23.91 23.56
CA GLN A 756 -14.20 24.71 24.77
C GLN A 756 -14.15 23.80 26.01
N VAL A 757 -12.93 23.55 26.48
CA VAL A 757 -12.69 22.60 27.57
C VAL A 757 -13.01 23.22 28.94
N GLN A 758 -13.90 22.58 29.69
CA GLN A 758 -14.33 22.97 31.03
C GLN A 758 -13.80 21.98 32.07
N ALA A 759 -13.13 22.47 33.11
CA ALA A 759 -12.71 21.62 34.22
C ALA A 759 -13.88 21.40 35.19
N MET A 760 -14.18 20.14 35.50
CA MET A 760 -15.11 19.78 36.56
C MET A 760 -14.34 19.66 37.88
N ARG A 761 -14.84 20.31 38.93
CA ARG A 761 -14.38 20.18 40.32
C ARG A 761 -15.59 19.92 41.22
N GLY A 762 -15.50 18.96 42.15
CA GLY A 762 -16.47 18.82 43.24
C GLY A 762 -17.73 17.98 42.93
N ALA A 763 -18.67 17.98 43.89
CA ALA A 763 -19.81 17.07 43.95
C ALA A 763 -20.68 17.12 42.68
N LEU A 764 -21.05 15.94 42.18
CA LEU A 764 -22.06 15.82 41.13
C LEU A 764 -23.43 16.18 41.72
N PRO A 765 -24.37 16.73 40.93
CA PRO A 765 -25.76 16.84 41.39
C PRO A 765 -26.26 15.45 41.83
N PRO A 766 -27.04 15.35 42.92
CA PRO A 766 -27.56 14.07 43.39
C PRO A 766 -28.37 13.38 42.29
N ILE A 767 -28.13 12.10 42.08
CA ILE A 767 -28.93 11.28 41.16
C ILE A 767 -30.32 11.17 41.78
N PRO A 768 -31.41 11.62 41.11
CA PRO A 768 -32.74 11.44 41.65
C PRO A 768 -33.03 9.94 41.80
N CYS A 769 -33.34 9.51 43.04
CA CYS A 769 -33.83 8.15 43.28
C CYS A 769 -35.09 7.91 42.43
N PRO A 770 -35.25 6.74 41.79
CA PRO A 770 -36.51 6.39 41.19
C PRO A 770 -37.58 6.35 42.29
N SER A 771 -38.60 7.20 42.17
CA SER A 771 -39.78 7.10 43.01
C SER A 771 -40.43 5.76 42.73
N SER A 772 -40.51 4.90 43.75
CA SER A 772 -41.33 3.70 43.73
C SER A 772 -42.79 4.07 43.44
N ALA A 773 -43.28 3.73 42.25
CA ALA A 773 -44.69 3.73 41.90
C ALA A 773 -44.98 2.53 41.01
#